data_AF-A0A372ML88-F1
#
_entry.id   AF-A0A372ML88-F1
#
_cell.length_a   1.000
_cell.length_b   1.000
_cell.length_c   1.000
_cell.angle_alpha   90.00
_cell.angle_beta   90.00
_cell.angle_gamma   90.00
#
_symmetry.space_group_name_H-M   'P 1'
#
loop_
_entity.id
_entity.type
_entity.pdbx_description
1 polymer ?
#
loop_
_entity_poly.entity_id
_entity_poly.type
_entity_poly.pdbx_seq_one_letter_code
_entity_poly.pdbx_strand_id
1 'polypeptide(L)'
;MQQQVVKRDGQVVLCEVQKIIDAIEKAANAAGQNVDAKKVATLVLSKVKEMEKVGVEHIQDLVEETLMEHAYQATAKAYILYRKDRERVREGKALIKATNDMFSAYLDDTTWRVKENANTRRSVNGMNNYIRERFTEQYWLHEIYPETIRGAHQRGALHLHDLGFFGPYCCGWDLRQLLASGFGGVDGKVSSNPAKHFRALLGQVVNATFTFQGECAGAQAWSSFDTYCAPFIRYDGLTFMEVKQAMQEFIFNLNVPTRVGFQCPFSNLTFDITVPSSLQDVPVIRGGVAQKETYGEFQKEMDLINLAFCEVMEEGDASGRVFTFPIPTYNVTKQFPWESKVVDSIFAMTAKYGIPYFSNYVNSDLSPEDALSMCCRLRLDTSELKKRGGGLFGSNPLTGSIGVVTLNLPRLAYESQDEQEFISALHGLSKLAKESLEIKRNVIEKQTERGMYPFSQCSLEAVKQRNGRYWANHFSTIGIVGMEEACLNLFGKEGSLTTEKGQSFALQVLTSLRESIQGFQEETGNFYNLEATPAEGASYRLANLDKRAFGDIITAGEKVAYYTNSSQLPVGYTDDLYETLEKQDALQCQYTGGTVLHLYLAQRIEDPKLAKQLVRNVCTRYKLPYVSLTPTFSTCKNHGYLDGEVEFCPYCGEKTEVWTRVVGYLRPKEDFHPGKQEEHRQRKSYTVKVS
;
A
#
# COMPACT_ATOMS: atom_id res chain seq x y z
N MET A 1 -55.11 -12.51 -10.41
CA MET A 1 -53.97 -11.56 -10.37
C MET A 1 -52.89 -12.08 -11.30
N GLN A 2 -52.35 -11.25 -12.18
CA GLN A 2 -51.18 -11.61 -12.97
C GLN A 2 -49.95 -11.63 -12.05
N GLN A 3 -49.20 -12.72 -12.07
CA GLN A 3 -48.06 -12.88 -11.18
C GLN A 3 -46.88 -12.05 -11.66
N GLN A 4 -46.22 -11.35 -10.74
CA GLN A 4 -45.03 -10.56 -11.02
C GLN A 4 -43.77 -11.42 -10.84
N VAL A 5 -42.78 -11.22 -11.70
CA VAL A 5 -41.51 -11.94 -11.72
C VAL A 5 -40.37 -10.93 -11.70
N VAL A 6 -39.41 -11.16 -10.82
CA VAL A 6 -38.16 -10.39 -10.75
C VAL A 6 -37.19 -10.94 -11.80
N LYS A 7 -36.90 -10.13 -12.81
CA LYS A 7 -35.84 -10.42 -13.79
C LYS A 7 -34.47 -10.35 -13.13
N ARG A 8 -33.48 -10.95 -13.80
CA ARG A 8 -32.09 -11.01 -13.33
C ARG A 8 -31.39 -9.63 -13.25
N ASP A 9 -31.95 -8.60 -13.88
CA ASP A 9 -31.51 -7.20 -13.79
C ASP A 9 -32.24 -6.41 -12.67
N GLY A 10 -33.05 -7.09 -11.86
CA GLY A 10 -33.83 -6.50 -10.77
C GLY A 10 -35.18 -5.92 -11.21
N GLN A 11 -35.50 -5.88 -12.51
CA GLN A 11 -36.79 -5.36 -12.98
C GLN A 11 -37.94 -6.30 -12.63
N VAL A 12 -39.04 -5.75 -12.11
CA VAL A 12 -40.27 -6.49 -11.87
C VAL A 12 -41.16 -6.41 -13.11
N VAL A 13 -41.47 -7.55 -13.71
CA VAL A 13 -42.35 -7.65 -14.89
C VAL A 13 -43.46 -8.65 -14.67
N LEU A 14 -44.49 -8.61 -15.52
CA LEU A 14 -45.55 -9.62 -15.50
C LEU A 14 -45.04 -10.97 -16.05
N CYS A 15 -45.44 -12.07 -15.41
CA CYS A 15 -45.12 -13.42 -15.84
C CYS A 15 -45.82 -13.73 -17.17
N GLU A 16 -45.04 -13.89 -18.24
CA GLU A 16 -45.55 -14.29 -19.54
C GLU A 16 -45.52 -15.82 -19.66
N VAL A 17 -46.69 -16.44 -19.47
CA VAL A 17 -46.88 -17.91 -19.53
C VAL A 17 -46.35 -18.51 -20.84
N GLN A 18 -46.52 -17.79 -21.96
CA GLN A 18 -46.08 -18.25 -23.27
C GLN A 18 -44.56 -18.50 -23.32
N LYS A 19 -43.75 -17.72 -22.59
CA LYS A 19 -42.29 -17.93 -22.54
C LYS A 19 -41.90 -19.24 -21.85
N ILE A 20 -42.71 -19.70 -20.90
CA ILE A 20 -42.51 -20.98 -20.20
C ILE A 20 -42.88 -22.13 -21.14
N ILE A 21 -44.04 -22.01 -21.82
CA ILE A 21 -44.50 -23.00 -22.82
C ILE A 21 -43.46 -23.17 -23.92
N ASP A 22 -43.02 -22.07 -24.54
CA ASP A 22 -42.05 -22.10 -25.65
C ASP A 22 -40.73 -22.76 -25.24
N ALA A 23 -40.29 -22.57 -23.99
CA ALA A 23 -39.06 -23.16 -23.48
C ALA A 23 -39.20 -24.67 -23.26
N ILE A 24 -40.35 -25.13 -22.77
CA ILE A 24 -40.66 -26.56 -22.59
C ILE A 24 -40.82 -27.24 -23.95
N GLU A 25 -41.53 -26.63 -24.91
CA GLU A 25 -41.71 -27.18 -26.26
C GLU A 25 -40.37 -27.35 -26.99
N LYS A 26 -39.46 -26.37 -26.86
CA LYS A 26 -38.11 -26.47 -27.43
C LYS A 26 -37.33 -27.64 -26.82
N ALA A 27 -37.43 -27.84 -25.51
CA ALA A 27 -36.78 -28.96 -24.83
C ALA A 27 -37.40 -30.30 -25.22
N ALA A 28 -38.73 -30.37 -25.33
CA ALA A 28 -39.49 -31.57 -25.70
C ALA A 28 -39.15 -32.01 -27.13
N ASN A 29 -39.12 -31.06 -28.07
CA ASN A 29 -38.71 -31.29 -29.46
C ASN A 29 -37.25 -31.75 -29.55
N ALA A 30 -36.33 -31.14 -28.80
CA ALA A 30 -34.92 -31.56 -28.76
C ALA A 30 -34.72 -32.96 -28.16
N ALA A 31 -35.59 -33.35 -27.22
CA ALA A 31 -35.59 -34.66 -26.59
C ALA A 31 -36.36 -35.74 -27.38
N GLY A 32 -37.11 -35.36 -28.42
CA GLY A 32 -38.00 -36.27 -29.15
C GLY A 32 -39.14 -36.85 -28.30
N GLN A 33 -39.52 -36.17 -27.21
CA GLN A 33 -40.54 -36.64 -26.27
C GLN A 33 -41.80 -35.79 -26.38
N ASN A 34 -42.97 -36.43 -26.47
CA ASN A 34 -44.24 -35.71 -26.52
C ASN A 34 -44.62 -35.21 -25.11
N VAL A 35 -44.59 -33.89 -24.92
CA VAL A 35 -44.90 -33.23 -23.65
C VAL A 35 -46.00 -32.21 -23.86
N ASP A 36 -47.03 -32.25 -23.01
CA ASP A 36 -48.05 -31.18 -22.95
C ASP A 36 -47.47 -29.96 -22.21
N ALA A 37 -46.75 -29.13 -22.97
CA ALA A 37 -46.07 -27.95 -22.44
C ALA A 37 -47.03 -26.94 -21.77
N LYS A 38 -48.28 -26.86 -22.23
CA LYS A 38 -49.32 -26.00 -21.63
C LYS A 38 -49.74 -26.50 -20.25
N LYS A 39 -49.93 -27.81 -20.12
CA LYS A 39 -50.24 -28.44 -18.83
C LYS A 39 -49.08 -28.27 -17.84
N VAL A 40 -47.85 -28.52 -18.26
CA VAL A 40 -46.65 -28.33 -17.42
C VAL A 40 -46.51 -26.86 -17.00
N ALA A 41 -46.65 -25.91 -17.92
CA ALA A 41 -46.57 -24.48 -17.59
C ALA A 41 -47.69 -24.04 -16.61
N THR A 42 -48.89 -24.60 -16.72
CA THR A 42 -50.00 -24.32 -15.79
C THR A 42 -49.69 -24.81 -14.38
N LEU A 43 -49.11 -26.01 -14.25
CA LEU A 43 -48.69 -26.60 -12.97
C LEU A 43 -47.57 -25.80 -12.31
N VAL A 44 -46.57 -25.37 -13.09
CA VAL A 44 -45.52 -24.47 -12.62
C VAL A 44 -46.13 -23.18 -12.07
N LEU A 45 -47.06 -22.56 -12.80
CA LEU A 45 -47.72 -21.33 -12.37
C LEU A 45 -48.59 -21.50 -11.12
N SER A 46 -49.19 -22.68 -10.90
CA SER A 46 -49.89 -22.94 -9.63
C SER A 46 -48.92 -22.98 -8.45
N LYS A 47 -47.74 -23.60 -8.60
CA LYS A 47 -46.71 -23.62 -7.56
C LYS A 47 -46.13 -22.21 -7.29
N VAL A 48 -45.95 -21.42 -8.35
CA VAL A 48 -45.42 -20.05 -8.28
C VAL A 48 -46.37 -19.11 -7.51
N LYS A 49 -47.70 -19.29 -7.62
CA LYS A 49 -48.71 -18.46 -6.92
C LYS A 49 -48.61 -18.47 -5.40
N GLU A 50 -48.00 -19.49 -4.83
CA GLU A 50 -47.84 -19.66 -3.38
C GLU A 50 -46.59 -18.95 -2.83
N MET A 51 -45.79 -18.32 -3.71
CA MET A 51 -44.54 -17.65 -3.35
C MET A 51 -44.68 -16.12 -3.32
N GLU A 52 -44.16 -15.48 -2.26
CA GLU A 52 -44.16 -14.01 -2.13
C GLU A 52 -43.21 -13.29 -3.10
N LYS A 53 -42.05 -13.90 -3.43
CA LYS A 53 -41.07 -13.36 -4.39
C LYS A 53 -40.59 -14.43 -5.36
N VAL A 54 -40.83 -14.18 -6.65
CA VAL A 54 -40.54 -15.14 -7.71
C VAL A 54 -39.47 -14.58 -8.64
N GLY A 55 -38.28 -15.19 -8.61
CA GLY A 55 -37.23 -14.93 -9.59
C GLY A 55 -37.40 -15.82 -10.82
N VAL A 56 -36.73 -15.43 -11.92
CA VAL A 56 -36.69 -16.26 -13.14
C VAL A 56 -36.07 -17.63 -12.87
N GLU A 57 -35.09 -17.74 -11.97
CA GLU A 57 -34.48 -19.02 -11.57
C GLU A 57 -35.51 -19.95 -10.90
N HIS A 58 -36.32 -19.42 -9.97
CA HIS A 58 -37.36 -20.20 -9.28
C HIS A 58 -38.35 -20.82 -10.27
N ILE A 59 -38.75 -20.07 -11.31
CA ILE A 59 -39.63 -20.61 -12.37
C ILE A 59 -38.92 -21.72 -13.14
N GLN A 60 -37.62 -21.56 -13.43
CA GLN A 60 -36.85 -22.56 -14.17
C GLN A 60 -36.65 -23.85 -13.37
N ASP A 61 -36.41 -23.74 -12.06
CA ASP A 61 -36.29 -24.88 -11.16
C ASP A 61 -37.63 -25.62 -11.04
N LEU A 62 -38.75 -24.89 -10.94
CA LEU A 62 -40.09 -25.48 -10.91
C LEU A 62 -40.46 -26.18 -12.23
N VAL A 63 -40.01 -25.66 -13.38
CA VAL A 63 -40.19 -26.35 -14.67
C VAL A 63 -39.42 -27.67 -14.68
N GLU A 64 -38.18 -27.67 -14.19
CA GLU A 64 -37.37 -28.88 -14.09
C GLU A 64 -38.03 -29.92 -13.19
N GLU A 65 -38.42 -29.53 -11.98
CA GLU A 65 -39.10 -30.39 -11.00
C GLU A 65 -40.40 -30.96 -11.59
N THR A 66 -41.25 -30.10 -12.17
CA THR A 66 -42.54 -30.53 -12.73
C THR A 66 -42.36 -31.51 -13.90
N LEU A 67 -41.32 -31.31 -14.74
CA LEU A 67 -41.00 -32.25 -15.82
C LEU A 67 -40.51 -33.59 -15.27
N MET A 68 -39.72 -33.61 -14.19
CA MET A 68 -39.27 -34.84 -13.53
C MET A 68 -40.43 -35.59 -12.85
N GLU A 69 -41.30 -34.89 -12.13
CA GLU A 69 -42.48 -35.44 -11.43
C GLU A 69 -43.45 -36.17 -12.39
N HIS A 70 -43.55 -35.69 -13.63
CA HIS A 70 -44.47 -36.23 -14.64
C HIS A 70 -43.79 -37.20 -15.63
N ALA A 71 -42.65 -37.78 -15.25
CA ALA A 71 -41.87 -38.74 -16.03
C ALA A 71 -41.37 -38.23 -17.40
N TYR A 72 -41.23 -36.90 -17.58
CA TYR A 72 -40.65 -36.29 -18.78
C TYR A 72 -39.12 -36.17 -18.68
N GLN A 73 -38.45 -37.26 -18.31
CA GLN A 73 -37.01 -37.27 -17.97
C GLN A 73 -36.09 -36.80 -19.13
N ALA A 74 -36.40 -37.20 -20.37
CA ALA A 74 -35.62 -36.80 -21.54
C ALA A 74 -35.76 -35.29 -21.81
N THR A 75 -36.98 -34.77 -21.67
CA THR A 75 -37.28 -33.33 -21.81
C THR A 75 -36.66 -32.52 -20.68
N ALA A 76 -36.74 -33.00 -19.43
CA ALA A 76 -36.08 -32.37 -18.29
C ALA A 76 -34.57 -32.24 -18.52
N LYS A 77 -33.91 -33.32 -18.96
CA LYS A 77 -32.47 -33.31 -19.28
C LYS A 77 -32.13 -32.33 -20.40
N ALA A 78 -32.91 -32.29 -21.47
CA ALA A 78 -32.72 -31.34 -22.58
C ALA A 78 -32.92 -29.89 -22.14
N TYR A 79 -33.90 -29.63 -21.27
CA TYR A 79 -34.19 -28.33 -20.69
C TYR A 79 -33.03 -27.84 -19.79
N ILE A 80 -32.51 -28.72 -18.91
CA ILE A 80 -31.36 -28.44 -18.04
C ILE A 80 -30.11 -28.10 -18.88
N LEU A 81 -29.80 -28.90 -19.90
CA LEU A 81 -28.65 -28.67 -20.77
C LEU A 81 -28.78 -27.35 -21.54
N TYR A 82 -29.96 -27.06 -22.08
CA TYR A 82 -30.23 -25.79 -22.76
C TYR A 82 -30.11 -24.58 -21.82
N ARG A 83 -30.59 -24.68 -20.57
CA ARG A 83 -30.42 -23.65 -19.53
C ARG A 83 -28.94 -23.41 -19.26
N LYS A 84 -28.16 -24.49 -19.07
CA LYS A 84 -26.71 -24.43 -18.83
C LYS A 84 -25.93 -23.82 -19.99
N ASP A 85 -26.28 -24.15 -21.23
CA ASP A 85 -25.67 -23.54 -22.42
C ASP A 85 -26.02 -22.04 -22.53
N ARG A 86 -27.27 -21.66 -22.24
CA ARG A 86 -27.71 -20.26 -22.22
C ARG A 86 -27.07 -19.46 -21.10
N GLU A 87 -26.89 -20.06 -19.93
CA GLU A 87 -26.11 -19.52 -18.81
C GLU A 87 -24.67 -19.25 -19.26
N ARG A 88 -23.98 -20.26 -19.79
CA ARG A 88 -22.59 -20.12 -20.30
C ARG A 88 -22.45 -19.03 -21.37
N VAL A 89 -23.37 -18.94 -22.33
CA VAL A 89 -23.36 -17.87 -23.36
C VAL A 89 -23.57 -16.48 -22.74
N ARG A 90 -24.41 -16.36 -21.71
CA ARG A 90 -24.65 -15.08 -21.01
C ARG A 90 -23.46 -14.66 -20.18
N GLU A 91 -22.88 -15.59 -19.43
CA GLU A 91 -21.62 -15.36 -18.69
C GLU A 91 -20.51 -14.92 -19.63
N GLY A 92 -20.35 -15.59 -20.77
CA GLY A 92 -19.38 -15.20 -21.80
C GLY A 92 -19.62 -13.78 -22.34
N LYS A 93 -20.87 -13.41 -22.63
CA LYS A 93 -21.22 -12.04 -23.06
C LYS A 93 -20.98 -10.99 -21.97
N ALA A 94 -21.27 -11.32 -20.71
CA ALA A 94 -21.03 -10.43 -19.59
C ALA A 94 -19.53 -10.18 -19.39
N LEU A 95 -18.70 -11.23 -19.51
CA LEU A 95 -17.24 -11.11 -19.44
C LEU A 95 -16.67 -10.26 -20.58
N ILE A 96 -17.11 -10.47 -21.82
CA ILE A 96 -16.70 -9.66 -22.97
C ILE A 96 -17.09 -8.20 -22.75
N LYS A 97 -18.32 -7.94 -22.29
CA LYS A 97 -18.79 -6.59 -22.00
C LYS A 97 -17.94 -5.94 -20.91
N ALA A 98 -17.74 -6.61 -19.77
CA ALA A 98 -16.91 -6.11 -18.68
C ALA A 98 -15.49 -5.78 -19.15
N THR A 99 -14.92 -6.63 -20.01
CA THR A 99 -13.61 -6.40 -20.63
C THR A 99 -13.61 -5.13 -21.48
N ASN A 100 -14.58 -4.98 -22.40
CA ASN A 100 -14.71 -3.80 -23.25
C ASN A 100 -14.93 -2.51 -22.42
N ASP A 101 -15.73 -2.61 -21.36
CA ASP A 101 -15.99 -1.50 -20.44
C ASP A 101 -14.70 -1.09 -19.71
N MET A 102 -13.83 -2.03 -19.31
CA MET A 102 -12.52 -1.72 -18.71
C MET A 102 -11.58 -1.02 -19.70
N PHE A 103 -11.50 -1.48 -20.95
CA PHE A 103 -10.71 -0.83 -21.99
C PHE A 103 -11.22 0.58 -22.26
N SER A 104 -12.53 0.74 -22.46
CA SER A 104 -13.15 2.05 -22.73
C SER A 104 -12.94 2.99 -21.55
N ALA A 105 -13.08 2.50 -20.30
CA ALA A 105 -12.86 3.32 -19.12
C ALA A 105 -11.44 3.88 -19.01
N TYR A 106 -10.43 3.11 -19.44
CA TYR A 106 -9.05 3.56 -19.47
C TYR A 106 -8.74 4.46 -20.68
N LEU A 107 -9.27 4.13 -21.86
CA LEU A 107 -9.02 4.90 -23.09
C LEU A 107 -9.69 6.27 -23.08
N ASP A 108 -10.86 6.37 -22.43
CA ASP A 108 -11.68 7.58 -22.35
C ASP A 108 -11.50 8.34 -21.01
N ASP A 109 -10.58 7.90 -20.14
CA ASP A 109 -10.27 8.52 -18.83
C ASP A 109 -11.50 8.71 -17.91
N THR A 110 -12.48 7.81 -17.98
CA THR A 110 -13.78 7.95 -17.26
C THR A 110 -13.76 7.40 -15.83
N THR A 111 -12.65 6.84 -15.37
CA THR A 111 -12.53 6.27 -14.01
C THR A 111 -11.37 6.87 -13.24
N TRP A 112 -11.65 7.34 -12.02
CA TRP A 112 -10.61 7.84 -11.11
C TRP A 112 -9.58 6.77 -10.74
N ARG A 113 -9.91 5.48 -10.92
CA ARG A 113 -9.01 4.36 -10.63
C ARG A 113 -7.75 4.37 -11.51
N VAL A 114 -7.76 5.07 -12.66
CA VAL A 114 -6.53 5.31 -13.45
C VAL A 114 -5.53 6.18 -12.69
N LYS A 115 -6.00 6.99 -11.74
CA LYS A 115 -5.19 7.84 -10.84
C LYS A 115 -5.17 7.34 -9.39
N GLU A 116 -5.50 6.07 -9.15
CA GLU A 116 -5.48 5.50 -7.78
C GLU A 116 -4.07 5.48 -7.18
N ASN A 117 -3.04 5.35 -8.04
CA ASN A 117 -1.63 5.40 -7.68
C ASN A 117 -0.92 6.49 -8.50
N ALA A 118 -0.48 7.56 -7.83
CA ALA A 118 0.21 8.69 -8.47
C ALA A 118 1.60 8.34 -9.07
N ASN A 119 2.12 7.13 -8.85
CA ASN A 119 3.32 6.61 -9.52
C ASN A 119 3.06 6.14 -10.97
N THR A 120 1.82 6.18 -11.47
CA THR A 120 1.48 5.76 -12.84
C THR A 120 1.20 6.93 -13.76
N ARG A 121 1.42 6.73 -15.06
CA ARG A 121 0.89 7.61 -16.12
C ARG A 121 0.22 6.82 -17.22
N ARG A 122 -0.69 7.49 -17.93
CA ARG A 122 -1.41 6.92 -19.06
C ARG A 122 -0.43 6.38 -20.09
N SER A 123 -0.50 5.08 -20.34
CA SER A 123 0.36 4.37 -21.29
C SER A 123 -0.23 3.00 -21.61
N VAL A 124 0.28 2.33 -22.65
CA VAL A 124 -0.11 0.94 -22.96
C VAL A 124 0.23 0.01 -21.80
N ASN A 125 1.39 0.20 -21.16
CA ASN A 125 1.79 -0.58 -19.99
C ASN A 125 0.87 -0.32 -18.80
N GLY A 126 0.47 0.93 -18.57
CA GLY A 126 -0.51 1.30 -17.55
C GLY A 126 -1.87 0.65 -17.79
N MET A 127 -2.35 0.60 -19.05
CA MET A 127 -3.60 -0.06 -19.42
C MET A 127 -3.56 -1.57 -19.15
N ASN A 128 -2.50 -2.25 -19.61
CA ASN A 128 -2.32 -3.68 -19.38
C ASN A 128 -2.29 -4.02 -17.88
N ASN A 129 -1.62 -3.17 -17.10
CA ASN A 129 -1.56 -3.30 -15.65
C ASN A 129 -2.92 -3.09 -15.00
N TYR A 130 -3.65 -2.03 -15.37
CA TYR A 130 -5.00 -1.75 -14.88
C TYR A 130 -5.94 -2.93 -15.12
N ILE A 131 -5.97 -3.47 -16.33
CA ILE A 131 -6.83 -4.61 -16.69
C ILE A 131 -6.46 -5.84 -15.87
N ARG A 132 -5.15 -6.17 -15.80
CA ARG A 132 -4.65 -7.29 -14.99
C ARG A 132 -5.09 -7.15 -13.53
N GLU A 133 -4.89 -5.98 -12.94
CA GLU A 133 -5.23 -5.71 -11.54
C GLU A 133 -6.73 -5.91 -11.28
N ARG A 134 -7.61 -5.50 -12.20
CA ARG A 134 -9.05 -5.75 -12.04
C ARG A 134 -9.40 -7.22 -12.01
N PHE A 135 -8.82 -8.03 -12.91
CA PHE A 135 -9.09 -9.46 -12.90
C PHE A 135 -8.54 -10.15 -11.66
N THR A 136 -7.34 -9.77 -11.22
CA THR A 136 -6.76 -10.28 -9.97
C THR A 136 -7.61 -9.89 -8.75
N GLU A 137 -8.12 -8.65 -8.69
CA GLU A 137 -9.01 -8.17 -7.62
C GLU A 137 -10.27 -9.03 -7.55
N GLN A 138 -10.90 -9.32 -8.69
CA GLN A 138 -12.08 -10.18 -8.73
C GLN A 138 -11.77 -11.62 -8.28
N TYR A 139 -10.63 -12.18 -8.69
CA TYR A 139 -10.25 -13.54 -8.27
C TYR A 139 -10.06 -13.62 -6.75
N TRP A 140 -9.37 -12.65 -6.13
CA TRP A 140 -9.26 -12.60 -4.66
C TRP A 140 -10.64 -12.55 -4.00
N LEU A 141 -11.51 -11.64 -4.45
CA LEU A 141 -12.81 -11.44 -3.81
C LEU A 141 -13.75 -12.62 -4.02
N HIS A 142 -13.72 -13.28 -5.17
CA HIS A 142 -14.71 -14.28 -5.55
C HIS A 142 -14.29 -15.73 -5.27
N GLU A 143 -13.01 -16.04 -5.43
CA GLU A 143 -12.50 -17.41 -5.31
C GLU A 143 -11.74 -17.66 -4.01
N ILE A 144 -11.18 -16.61 -3.40
CA ILE A 144 -10.33 -16.77 -2.21
C ILE A 144 -11.05 -16.31 -0.94
N TYR A 145 -11.61 -15.10 -0.96
CA TYR A 145 -12.24 -14.55 0.23
C TYR A 145 -13.69 -15.02 0.39
N PRO A 146 -14.10 -15.41 1.61
CA PRO A 146 -15.50 -15.70 1.89
C PRO A 146 -16.36 -14.45 1.76
N GLU A 147 -17.67 -14.64 1.59
CA GLU A 147 -18.65 -13.55 1.40
C GLU A 147 -18.62 -12.51 2.54
N THR A 148 -18.33 -12.92 3.77
CA THR A 148 -18.22 -12.00 4.92
C THR A 148 -17.11 -10.97 4.72
N ILE A 149 -15.92 -11.42 4.29
CA ILE A 149 -14.75 -10.57 4.04
C ILE A 149 -14.94 -9.76 2.75
N ARG A 150 -15.35 -10.42 1.65
CA ARG A 150 -15.63 -9.73 0.37
C ARG A 150 -16.69 -8.64 0.57
N GLY A 151 -17.80 -8.96 1.23
CA GLY A 151 -18.90 -8.05 1.46
C GLY A 151 -18.48 -6.84 2.30
N ALA A 152 -17.66 -7.03 3.34
CA ALA A 152 -17.12 -5.94 4.14
C ALA A 152 -16.22 -4.99 3.31
N HIS A 153 -15.38 -5.55 2.42
CA HIS A 153 -14.59 -4.75 1.48
C HIS A 153 -15.47 -3.97 0.49
N GLN A 154 -16.43 -4.64 -0.14
CA GLN A 154 -17.27 -4.08 -1.19
C GLN A 154 -18.20 -2.97 -0.67
N ARG A 155 -18.77 -3.14 0.54
CA ARG A 155 -19.61 -2.12 1.18
C ARG A 155 -18.81 -0.99 1.83
N GLY A 156 -17.50 -1.16 2.00
CA GLY A 156 -16.62 -0.14 2.57
C GLY A 156 -16.54 -0.14 4.10
N ALA A 157 -16.87 -1.24 4.78
CA ALA A 157 -16.63 -1.37 6.22
C ALA A 157 -15.11 -1.48 6.51
N LEU A 158 -14.38 -2.15 5.64
CA LEU A 158 -12.91 -2.19 5.63
C LEU A 158 -12.38 -2.08 4.20
N HIS A 159 -11.08 -1.88 4.07
CA HIS A 159 -10.38 -1.89 2.78
C HIS A 159 -9.26 -2.93 2.79
N LEU A 160 -9.25 -3.78 1.77
CA LEU A 160 -8.22 -4.79 1.53
C LEU A 160 -7.29 -4.18 0.49
N HIS A 161 -6.03 -3.94 0.85
CA HIS A 161 -5.08 -3.28 -0.05
C HIS A 161 -4.50 -4.26 -1.08
N ASP A 162 -4.13 -3.69 -2.23
CA ASP A 162 -3.37 -4.34 -3.31
C ASP A 162 -3.97 -5.65 -3.83
N LEU A 163 -5.30 -5.76 -3.86
CA LEU A 163 -5.98 -6.90 -4.49
C LEU A 163 -5.70 -7.01 -5.99
N GLY A 164 -5.15 -5.96 -6.62
CA GLY A 164 -4.67 -6.02 -8.00
C GLY A 164 -3.44 -6.92 -8.20
N PHE A 165 -2.78 -7.30 -7.10
CA PHE A 165 -1.58 -8.10 -7.12
C PHE A 165 -1.80 -9.45 -6.43
N PHE A 166 -1.30 -10.52 -7.04
CA PHE A 166 -1.37 -11.86 -6.46
C PHE A 166 -0.07 -12.17 -5.75
N GLY A 167 0.10 -11.62 -4.54
CA GLY A 167 1.38 -11.63 -3.83
C GLY A 167 1.31 -11.00 -2.44
N PRO A 168 2.44 -11.02 -1.69
CA PRO A 168 2.60 -10.23 -0.47
C PRO A 168 2.54 -8.72 -0.76
N TYR A 169 2.42 -7.91 0.29
CA TYR A 169 2.40 -6.45 0.16
C TYR A 169 3.81 -5.91 -0.09
N CYS A 170 4.67 -5.85 0.93
CA CYS A 170 5.98 -5.19 0.82
C CYS A 170 7.07 -6.03 1.47
N CYS A 171 8.32 -5.79 1.05
CA CYS A 171 9.50 -6.55 1.50
C CYS A 171 10.73 -5.65 1.64
N GLY A 172 11.50 -5.89 2.70
CA GLY A 172 12.87 -5.41 2.84
C GLY A 172 13.85 -6.57 2.71
N TRP A 173 14.82 -6.41 1.82
CA TRP A 173 15.74 -7.45 1.39
C TRP A 173 17.10 -7.35 2.09
N ASP A 174 17.82 -8.46 2.13
CA ASP A 174 19.14 -8.53 2.76
C ASP A 174 20.25 -8.21 1.76
N LEU A 175 20.84 -7.02 1.89
CA LEU A 175 21.98 -6.62 1.08
C LEU A 175 23.21 -7.50 1.37
N ARG A 176 23.36 -8.03 2.59
CA ARG A 176 24.43 -8.97 2.94
C ARG A 176 24.26 -10.29 2.22
N GLN A 177 23.03 -10.80 2.07
CA GLN A 177 22.75 -11.99 1.26
C GLN A 177 23.15 -11.77 -0.20
N LEU A 178 22.81 -10.60 -0.77
CA LEU A 178 23.22 -10.23 -2.13
C LEU A 178 24.76 -10.18 -2.26
N LEU A 179 25.46 -9.64 -1.27
CA LEU A 179 26.93 -9.62 -1.22
C LEU A 179 27.57 -11.00 -1.09
N ALA A 180 26.92 -11.93 -0.39
CA ALA A 180 27.43 -13.28 -0.14
C ALA A 180 27.15 -14.24 -1.30
N SER A 181 25.95 -14.17 -1.89
CA SER A 181 25.43 -15.16 -2.83
C SER A 181 25.25 -14.63 -4.25
N GLY A 182 25.30 -13.31 -4.45
CA GLY A 182 24.92 -12.69 -5.70
C GLY A 182 23.40 -12.68 -5.88
N PHE A 183 22.95 -12.49 -7.12
CA PHE A 183 21.53 -12.41 -7.47
C PHE A 183 21.15 -13.54 -8.43
N GLY A 184 20.08 -14.28 -8.14
CA GLY A 184 19.58 -15.37 -8.96
C GLY A 184 19.19 -16.59 -8.13
N GLY A 185 19.49 -17.78 -8.63
CA GLY A 185 19.12 -19.06 -7.99
C GLY A 185 17.86 -19.72 -8.55
N VAL A 186 17.26 -19.14 -9.59
CA VAL A 186 16.09 -19.68 -10.29
C VAL A 186 16.51 -20.54 -11.47
N ASP A 187 16.04 -21.79 -11.53
CA ASP A 187 16.38 -22.72 -12.60
C ASP A 187 15.99 -22.18 -13.99
N GLY A 188 16.86 -22.39 -14.98
CA GLY A 188 16.69 -21.88 -16.34
C GLY A 188 16.72 -20.35 -16.48
N LYS A 189 17.08 -19.59 -15.43
CA LYS A 189 17.25 -18.13 -15.48
C LYS A 189 18.70 -17.74 -15.22
N VAL A 190 19.10 -16.62 -15.82
CA VAL A 190 20.45 -16.07 -15.62
C VAL A 190 20.63 -15.68 -14.16
N SER A 191 21.75 -16.06 -13.58
CA SER A 191 22.18 -15.68 -12.24
C SER A 191 23.52 -14.94 -12.32
N SER A 192 23.76 -14.02 -11.40
CA SER A 192 25.01 -13.27 -11.28
C SER A 192 25.74 -13.68 -10.01
N ASN A 193 27.04 -13.96 -10.14
CA ASN A 193 27.92 -14.17 -8.99
C ASN A 193 27.99 -12.91 -8.10
N PRO A 194 28.36 -13.07 -6.81
CA PRO A 194 28.60 -11.94 -5.91
C PRO A 194 29.45 -10.83 -6.51
N ALA A 195 29.03 -9.58 -6.31
CA ALA A 195 29.73 -8.41 -6.85
C ALA A 195 31.14 -8.25 -6.27
N LYS A 196 32.10 -7.87 -7.12
CA LYS A 196 33.49 -7.55 -6.75
C LYS A 196 33.83 -6.06 -6.87
N HIS A 197 32.96 -5.29 -7.52
CA HIS A 197 33.18 -3.87 -7.85
C HIS A 197 31.91 -3.07 -7.55
N PHE A 198 32.07 -1.79 -7.23
CA PHE A 198 30.99 -0.91 -6.77
C PHE A 198 29.83 -0.84 -7.78
N ARG A 199 30.13 -0.56 -9.05
CA ARG A 199 29.12 -0.52 -10.13
C ARG A 199 28.38 -1.85 -10.31
N ALA A 200 29.08 -2.97 -10.15
CA ALA A 200 28.46 -4.29 -10.25
C ALA A 200 27.48 -4.55 -9.11
N LEU A 201 27.80 -4.13 -7.88
CA LEU A 201 26.89 -4.21 -6.74
C LEU A 201 25.62 -3.38 -6.99
N LEU A 202 25.77 -2.13 -7.41
CA LEU A 202 24.65 -1.24 -7.70
C LEU A 202 23.74 -1.80 -8.80
N GLY A 203 24.34 -2.34 -9.87
CA GLY A 203 23.59 -3.03 -10.92
C GLY A 203 22.81 -4.25 -10.43
N GLN A 204 23.38 -5.03 -9.50
CA GLN A 204 22.67 -6.14 -8.86
C GLN A 204 21.51 -5.65 -7.98
N VAL A 205 21.70 -4.58 -7.20
CA VAL A 205 20.62 -3.99 -6.39
C VAL A 205 19.47 -3.49 -7.27
N VAL A 206 19.76 -2.83 -8.41
CA VAL A 206 18.75 -2.43 -9.39
C VAL A 206 18.00 -3.65 -9.93
N ASN A 207 18.72 -4.65 -10.44
CA ASN A 207 18.10 -5.85 -11.01
C ASN A 207 17.24 -6.60 -9.99
N ALA A 208 17.72 -6.72 -8.75
CA ALA A 208 16.98 -7.33 -7.65
C ALA A 208 15.70 -6.56 -7.34
N THR A 209 15.80 -5.23 -7.18
CA THR A 209 14.66 -4.35 -6.89
C THR A 209 13.55 -4.49 -7.94
N PHE A 210 13.89 -4.42 -9.23
CA PHE A 210 12.92 -4.59 -10.32
C PHE A 210 12.34 -6.00 -10.40
N THR A 211 13.12 -7.02 -10.06
CA THR A 211 12.63 -8.40 -10.09
C THR A 211 11.67 -8.67 -8.94
N PHE A 212 11.99 -8.22 -7.73
CA PHE A 212 11.13 -8.37 -6.56
C PHE A 212 9.85 -7.54 -6.66
N GLN A 213 9.86 -6.37 -7.32
CA GLN A 213 8.63 -5.64 -7.66
C GLN A 213 7.68 -6.48 -8.53
N GLY A 214 8.20 -7.46 -9.28
CA GLY A 214 7.38 -8.41 -10.03
C GLY A 214 6.70 -9.48 -9.18
N GLU A 215 7.10 -9.64 -7.92
CA GLU A 215 6.62 -10.67 -6.99
C GLU A 215 5.98 -10.10 -5.71
N CYS A 216 6.09 -8.79 -5.47
CA CYS A 216 5.53 -8.07 -4.32
C CYS A 216 4.85 -6.78 -4.79
N ALA A 217 3.71 -6.41 -4.19
CA ALA A 217 2.89 -5.28 -4.67
C ALA A 217 3.50 -3.90 -4.38
N GLY A 218 4.11 -3.73 -3.21
CA GLY A 218 4.53 -2.46 -2.63
C GLY A 218 6.04 -2.25 -2.63
N ALA A 219 6.54 -1.51 -1.64
CA ALA A 219 7.94 -1.07 -1.66
C ALA A 219 8.95 -2.20 -1.42
N GLN A 220 10.12 -2.00 -2.03
CA GLN A 220 11.31 -2.83 -1.95
C GLN A 220 12.38 -2.05 -1.19
N ALA A 221 12.72 -2.48 0.02
CA ALA A 221 13.63 -1.75 0.89
C ALA A 221 15.00 -2.42 1.02
N TRP A 222 16.05 -1.60 1.11
CA TRP A 222 17.42 -2.03 1.41
C TRP A 222 17.98 -1.20 2.56
N SER A 223 18.43 -1.88 3.62
CA SER A 223 18.93 -1.24 4.84
C SER A 223 20.46 -1.23 4.89
N SER A 224 21.01 -0.28 5.65
CA SER A 224 22.46 -0.08 5.83
C SER A 224 23.20 0.04 4.49
N PHE A 225 22.58 0.76 3.54
CA PHE A 225 23.05 0.81 2.16
C PHE A 225 24.46 1.41 2.05
N ASP A 226 24.70 2.52 2.75
CA ASP A 226 26.02 3.17 2.82
C ASP A 226 27.07 2.27 3.48
N THR A 227 26.74 1.64 4.62
CA THR A 227 27.65 0.73 5.32
C THR A 227 28.07 -0.44 4.44
N TYR A 228 27.14 -1.13 3.79
CA TYR A 228 27.44 -2.31 2.96
C TYR A 228 28.15 -1.97 1.64
N CYS A 229 27.91 -0.77 1.11
CA CYS A 229 28.55 -0.32 -0.13
C CYS A 229 29.95 0.27 0.08
N ALA A 230 30.22 0.87 1.24
CA ALA A 230 31.45 1.59 1.54
C ALA A 230 32.75 0.83 1.21
N PRO A 231 32.88 -0.49 1.48
CA PRO A 231 34.13 -1.18 1.22
C PRO A 231 34.53 -1.21 -0.27
N PHE A 232 33.55 -1.23 -1.17
CA PHE A 232 33.83 -1.26 -2.61
C PHE A 232 34.52 0.03 -3.09
N ILE A 233 34.27 1.16 -2.42
CA ILE A 233 34.93 2.44 -2.73
C ILE A 233 36.44 2.32 -2.50
N ARG A 234 36.84 1.77 -1.35
CA ARG A 234 38.26 1.59 -1.00
C ARG A 234 38.93 0.55 -1.88
N TYR A 235 38.31 -0.62 -2.06
CA TYR A 235 38.91 -1.71 -2.82
C TYR A 235 39.06 -1.39 -4.32
N ASP A 236 38.13 -0.62 -4.88
CA ASP A 236 38.23 -0.17 -6.27
C ASP A 236 39.09 1.11 -6.41
N GLY A 237 39.49 1.74 -5.30
CA GLY A 237 40.31 2.96 -5.30
C GLY A 237 39.58 4.19 -5.86
N LEU A 238 38.26 4.25 -5.67
CA LEU A 238 37.41 5.25 -6.34
C LEU A 238 37.57 6.65 -5.74
N THR A 239 37.67 7.62 -6.64
CA THR A 239 37.58 9.04 -6.32
C THR A 239 36.13 9.46 -6.11
N PHE A 240 35.90 10.61 -5.44
CA PHE A 240 34.55 11.17 -5.26
C PHE A 240 33.78 11.29 -6.58
N MET A 241 34.43 11.74 -7.66
CA MET A 241 33.79 11.90 -8.97
C MET A 241 33.32 10.56 -9.55
N GLU A 242 34.07 9.49 -9.35
CA GLU A 242 33.69 8.14 -9.80
C GLU A 242 32.55 7.56 -8.95
N VAL A 243 32.55 7.82 -7.63
CA VAL A 243 31.45 7.46 -6.73
C VAL A 243 30.18 8.20 -7.12
N LYS A 244 30.25 9.52 -7.33
CA LYS A 244 29.14 10.35 -7.81
C LYS A 244 28.60 9.84 -9.14
N GLN A 245 29.47 9.53 -10.10
CA GLN A 245 29.03 9.00 -11.40
C GLN A 245 28.31 7.66 -11.28
N ALA A 246 28.79 6.76 -10.40
CA ALA A 246 28.14 5.48 -10.15
C ALA A 246 26.78 5.66 -9.41
N MET A 247 26.68 6.61 -8.48
CA MET A 247 25.41 6.97 -7.83
C MET A 247 24.41 7.58 -8.79
N GLN A 248 24.87 8.45 -9.69
CA GLN A 248 24.04 8.99 -10.76
C GLN A 248 23.46 7.88 -11.62
N GLU A 249 24.29 6.95 -12.10
CA GLU A 249 23.82 5.81 -12.87
C GLU A 249 22.80 4.98 -12.10
N PHE A 250 23.06 4.68 -10.82
CA PHE A 250 22.17 3.91 -9.97
C PHE A 250 20.80 4.60 -9.76
N ILE A 251 20.80 5.87 -9.38
CA ILE A 251 19.57 6.65 -9.14
C ILE A 251 18.76 6.79 -10.42
N PHE A 252 19.41 7.06 -11.56
CA PHE A 252 18.73 7.17 -12.84
C PHE A 252 18.04 5.85 -13.20
N ASN A 253 18.74 4.72 -13.05
CA ASN A 253 18.15 3.40 -13.33
C ASN A 253 16.94 3.07 -12.44
N LEU A 254 16.92 3.51 -11.18
CA LEU A 254 15.75 3.35 -10.30
C LEU A 254 14.58 4.28 -10.65
N ASN A 255 14.80 5.32 -11.44
CA ASN A 255 13.76 6.27 -11.87
C ASN A 255 13.37 6.15 -13.35
N VAL A 256 13.86 5.13 -14.07
CA VAL A 256 13.36 4.85 -15.42
C VAL A 256 12.15 3.90 -15.35
N PRO A 257 10.95 4.31 -15.83
CA PRO A 257 9.73 3.51 -15.75
C PRO A 257 9.71 2.41 -16.85
N THR A 258 10.67 1.49 -16.80
CA THR A 258 10.89 0.49 -17.85
C THR A 258 10.06 -0.79 -17.70
N ARG A 259 9.48 -1.08 -16.52
CA ARG A 259 8.83 -2.38 -16.25
C ARG A 259 7.54 -2.23 -15.43
N VAL A 260 6.52 -3.00 -15.83
CA VAL A 260 5.15 -3.16 -15.28
C VAL A 260 4.43 -1.85 -14.97
N GLY A 261 3.34 -1.56 -15.70
CA GLY A 261 2.46 -0.43 -15.37
C GLY A 261 3.00 0.98 -15.66
N PHE A 262 4.18 1.09 -16.28
CA PHE A 262 4.88 2.38 -16.50
C PHE A 262 5.16 3.12 -15.19
N GLN A 263 5.57 2.35 -14.19
CA GLN A 263 5.94 2.84 -12.87
C GLN A 263 7.44 2.69 -12.65
N CYS A 264 8.01 3.57 -11.84
CA CYS A 264 9.33 3.33 -11.26
C CYS A 264 9.19 2.34 -10.08
N PRO A 265 10.20 1.50 -9.82
CA PRO A 265 10.20 0.62 -8.67
C PRO A 265 10.09 1.43 -7.39
N PHE A 266 9.05 1.13 -6.61
CA PHE A 266 8.90 1.72 -5.29
C PHE A 266 10.04 1.19 -4.42
N SER A 267 11.07 2.02 -4.23
CA SER A 267 12.31 1.63 -3.56
C SER A 267 12.60 2.55 -2.38
N ASN A 268 13.11 1.95 -1.30
CA ASN A 268 13.53 2.65 -0.09
C ASN A 268 14.98 2.27 0.24
N LEU A 269 15.78 3.27 0.60
CA LEU A 269 17.14 3.06 1.12
C LEU A 269 17.24 3.65 2.53
N THR A 270 17.78 2.87 3.45
CA THR A 270 18.12 3.32 4.79
C THR A 270 19.63 3.50 4.93
N PHE A 271 20.03 4.66 5.44
CA PHE A 271 21.41 5.09 5.61
C PHE A 271 21.74 5.22 7.09
N ASP A 272 22.92 4.70 7.46
CA ASP A 272 23.37 4.67 8.85
C ASP A 272 24.14 5.95 9.25
N ILE A 273 24.80 6.61 8.27
CA ILE A 273 25.77 7.73 8.43
C ILE A 273 27.03 7.33 9.20
N THR A 274 26.87 6.71 10.35
CA THR A 274 27.95 6.18 11.19
C THR A 274 27.87 4.68 11.19
N VAL A 275 29.01 3.99 11.13
CA VAL A 275 29.04 2.51 11.17
C VAL A 275 28.24 2.01 12.38
N PRO A 276 27.20 1.18 12.18
CA PRO A 276 26.43 0.63 13.28
C PRO A 276 27.28 -0.24 14.19
N SER A 277 26.99 -0.21 15.49
CA SER A 277 27.71 -1.01 16.49
C SER A 277 27.66 -2.52 16.18
N SER A 278 26.53 -2.98 15.66
CA SER A 278 26.30 -4.38 15.25
C SER A 278 27.11 -4.82 14.03
N LEU A 279 27.65 -3.88 13.24
CA LEU A 279 28.44 -4.16 12.03
C LEU A 279 29.92 -3.80 12.19
N GLN A 280 30.28 -2.97 13.17
CA GLN A 280 31.64 -2.46 13.38
C GLN A 280 32.72 -3.55 13.31
N ASP A 281 32.51 -4.66 14.02
CA ASP A 281 33.50 -5.76 14.12
C ASP A 281 33.21 -6.91 13.14
N VAL A 282 32.24 -6.73 12.24
CA VAL A 282 31.87 -7.74 11.25
C VAL A 282 32.80 -7.63 10.04
N PRO A 283 33.41 -8.75 9.58
CA PRO A 283 34.21 -8.76 8.36
C PRO A 283 33.41 -8.32 7.14
N VAL A 284 34.03 -7.49 6.30
CA VAL A 284 33.46 -7.08 5.02
C VAL A 284 33.29 -8.27 4.09
N ILE A 285 32.23 -8.28 3.27
CA ILE A 285 32.04 -9.29 2.22
C ILE A 285 32.28 -8.66 0.84
N ARG A 286 33.17 -9.26 0.05
CA ARG A 286 33.44 -8.86 -1.34
C ARG A 286 33.59 -10.11 -2.20
N GLY A 287 32.89 -10.16 -3.33
CA GLY A 287 32.92 -11.32 -4.21
C GLY A 287 32.49 -12.63 -3.53
N GLY A 288 31.60 -12.54 -2.54
CA GLY A 288 31.12 -13.69 -1.76
C GLY A 288 32.07 -14.15 -0.66
N VAL A 289 33.19 -13.45 -0.44
CA VAL A 289 34.25 -13.86 0.49
C VAL A 289 34.43 -12.80 1.57
N ALA A 290 34.53 -13.24 2.83
CA ALA A 290 34.88 -12.38 3.95
C ALA A 290 36.33 -11.87 3.81
N GLN A 291 36.53 -10.57 4.03
CA GLN A 291 37.83 -9.92 3.99
C GLN A 291 38.44 -9.82 5.40
N LYS A 292 39.67 -9.30 5.51
CA LYS A 292 40.33 -9.14 6.82
C LYS A 292 39.80 -7.93 7.57
N GLU A 293 39.50 -6.88 6.83
CA GLU A 293 38.99 -5.61 7.30
C GLU A 293 37.52 -5.73 7.73
N THR A 294 37.15 -5.00 8.78
CA THR A 294 35.77 -4.93 9.29
C THR A 294 35.06 -3.65 8.86
N TYR A 295 33.72 -3.61 8.87
CA TYR A 295 32.98 -2.41 8.46
C TYR A 295 33.32 -1.16 9.29
N GLY A 296 33.74 -1.32 10.55
CA GLY A 296 34.21 -0.23 11.42
C GLY A 296 35.34 0.60 10.83
N GLU A 297 36.10 0.05 9.88
CA GLU A 297 37.22 0.71 9.26
C GLU A 297 36.84 1.62 8.08
N PHE A 298 35.57 1.68 7.65
CA PHE A 298 35.14 2.28 6.37
C PHE A 298 34.30 3.57 6.48
N GLN A 299 34.39 4.30 7.60
CA GLN A 299 33.64 5.55 7.80
C GLN A 299 33.88 6.59 6.69
N LYS A 300 35.13 6.75 6.24
CA LYS A 300 35.48 7.71 5.19
C LYS A 300 34.76 7.40 3.87
N GLU A 301 34.62 6.13 3.53
CA GLU A 301 33.95 5.68 2.32
C GLU A 301 32.43 5.78 2.44
N MET A 302 31.86 5.57 3.63
CA MET A 302 30.45 5.88 3.90
C MET A 302 30.16 7.37 3.68
N ASP A 303 31.05 8.25 4.15
CA ASP A 303 30.91 9.70 3.95
C ASP A 303 30.90 10.05 2.44
N LEU A 304 31.78 9.43 1.64
CA LEU A 304 31.83 9.65 0.19
C LEU A 304 30.54 9.23 -0.51
N ILE A 305 29.96 8.08 -0.13
CA ILE A 305 28.69 7.61 -0.68
C ILE A 305 27.56 8.58 -0.34
N ASN A 306 27.48 9.01 0.93
CA ASN A 306 26.42 9.92 1.38
C ASN A 306 26.52 11.30 0.70
N LEU A 307 27.73 11.85 0.57
CA LEU A 307 27.95 13.11 -0.15
C LEU A 307 27.55 12.98 -1.63
N ALA A 308 27.99 11.91 -2.29
CA ALA A 308 27.66 11.64 -3.69
C ALA A 308 26.16 11.46 -3.90
N PHE A 309 25.47 10.74 -3.00
CA PHE A 309 24.03 10.55 -3.04
C PHE A 309 23.27 11.87 -2.89
N CYS A 310 23.64 12.70 -1.90
CA CYS A 310 23.01 14.00 -1.69
C CYS A 310 23.18 14.92 -2.90
N GLU A 311 24.39 14.99 -3.48
CA GLU A 311 24.66 15.85 -4.63
C GLU A 311 23.83 15.45 -5.86
N VAL A 312 23.71 14.15 -6.16
CA VAL A 312 22.88 13.66 -7.27
C VAL A 312 21.39 13.94 -7.04
N MET A 313 20.89 13.69 -5.83
CA MET A 313 19.48 13.93 -5.49
C MET A 313 19.12 15.42 -5.50
N GLU A 314 20.08 16.30 -5.16
CA GLU A 314 19.90 17.75 -5.21
C GLU A 314 19.95 18.33 -6.63
N GLU A 315 20.79 17.76 -7.51
CA GLU A 315 20.87 18.13 -8.93
C GLU A 315 19.58 17.80 -9.69
N GLY A 316 18.99 16.64 -9.41
CA GLY A 316 17.75 16.19 -10.06
C GLY A 316 17.94 15.64 -11.47
N ASP A 317 16.82 15.49 -12.20
CA ASP A 317 16.82 15.00 -13.59
C ASP A 317 17.37 16.04 -14.58
N ALA A 318 17.40 15.71 -15.88
CA ALA A 318 17.87 16.62 -16.92
C ALA A 318 17.07 17.95 -17.02
N SER A 319 15.89 18.03 -16.41
CA SER A 319 15.06 19.23 -16.31
C SER A 319 15.08 19.87 -14.90
N GLY A 320 15.94 19.38 -14.01
CA GLY A 320 16.03 19.83 -12.61
C GLY A 320 14.89 19.35 -11.71
N ARG A 321 14.13 18.33 -12.13
CA ARG A 321 13.08 17.72 -11.30
C ARG A 321 13.70 16.83 -10.23
N VAL A 322 13.04 16.76 -9.08
CA VAL A 322 13.42 15.83 -8.01
C VAL A 322 13.27 14.38 -8.48
N PHE A 323 14.17 13.49 -8.02
CA PHE A 323 13.94 12.05 -8.10
C PHE A 323 12.99 11.60 -6.99
N THR A 324 11.95 10.85 -7.37
CA THR A 324 11.01 10.29 -6.38
C THR A 324 11.61 9.09 -5.65
N PHE A 325 12.43 8.31 -6.35
CA PHE A 325 13.05 7.09 -5.84
C PHE A 325 14.58 7.15 -5.92
N PRO A 326 15.30 6.30 -5.16
CA PRO A 326 14.78 5.64 -3.97
C PRO A 326 14.38 6.68 -2.92
N ILE A 327 13.42 6.34 -2.07
CA ILE A 327 13.08 7.17 -0.91
C ILE A 327 14.17 6.99 0.14
N PRO A 328 14.94 8.03 0.48
CA PRO A 328 16.00 7.91 1.46
C PRO A 328 15.48 8.11 2.88
N THR A 329 16.02 7.31 3.80
CA THR A 329 15.76 7.35 5.24
C THR A 329 17.07 7.45 6.00
N TYR A 330 17.17 8.40 6.92
CA TYR A 330 18.32 8.53 7.81
C TYR A 330 17.94 8.30 9.27
N ASN A 331 18.74 7.50 9.96
CA ASN A 331 18.54 7.18 11.37
C ASN A 331 19.16 8.28 12.26
N VAL A 332 18.33 8.98 13.03
CA VAL A 332 18.76 10.02 13.97
C VAL A 332 18.94 9.41 15.36
N THR A 333 20.19 9.15 15.74
CA THR A 333 20.57 8.57 17.03
C THR A 333 21.04 9.64 18.02
N LYS A 334 21.29 9.25 19.28
CA LYS A 334 21.89 10.15 20.28
C LYS A 334 23.30 10.62 19.88
N GLN A 335 24.01 9.81 19.09
CA GLN A 335 25.37 10.08 18.60
C GLN A 335 25.38 10.63 17.17
N PHE A 336 24.23 11.07 16.64
CA PHE A 336 24.13 11.60 15.28
C PHE A 336 25.11 12.76 15.06
N PRO A 337 25.94 12.74 13.99
CA PRO A 337 27.04 13.68 13.83
C PRO A 337 26.58 15.02 13.24
N TRP A 338 25.82 15.79 14.03
CA TRP A 338 25.16 17.05 13.63
C TRP A 338 26.08 18.08 12.95
N GLU A 339 27.35 18.10 13.31
CA GLU A 339 28.36 19.06 12.83
C GLU A 339 29.20 18.54 11.65
N SER A 340 28.85 17.37 11.08
CA SER A 340 29.56 16.80 9.95
C SER A 340 29.14 17.41 8.60
N LYS A 341 30.07 17.42 7.63
CA LYS A 341 29.81 17.85 6.25
C LYS A 341 28.75 17.00 5.55
N VAL A 342 28.67 15.71 5.89
CA VAL A 342 27.64 14.80 5.39
C VAL A 342 26.26 15.28 5.82
N VAL A 343 26.11 15.59 7.12
CA VAL A 343 24.85 16.11 7.67
C VAL A 343 24.51 17.48 7.08
N ASP A 344 25.48 18.37 6.86
CA ASP A 344 25.25 19.62 6.12
C ASP A 344 24.63 19.38 4.74
N SER A 345 25.15 18.40 3.99
CA SER A 345 24.67 18.06 2.65
C SER A 345 23.26 17.44 2.68
N ILE A 346 22.98 16.57 3.65
CA ILE A 346 21.65 16.01 3.89
C ILE A 346 20.62 17.13 4.12
N PHE A 347 20.97 18.12 4.94
CA PHE A 347 20.06 19.22 5.25
C PHE A 347 19.93 20.26 4.13
N ALA A 348 20.94 20.43 3.26
CA ALA A 348 20.80 21.20 2.03
C ALA A 348 19.71 20.59 1.11
N MET A 349 19.80 19.27 0.89
CA MET A 349 18.81 18.50 0.16
C MET A 349 17.42 18.55 0.84
N THR A 350 17.37 18.46 2.18
CA THR A 350 16.13 18.51 2.97
C THR A 350 15.43 19.85 2.85
N ALA A 351 16.20 20.94 2.93
CA ALA A 351 15.69 22.29 2.87
C ALA A 351 15.04 22.59 1.50
N LYS A 352 15.64 22.08 0.41
CA LYS A 352 15.19 22.27 -0.98
C LYS A 352 13.99 21.39 -1.37
N TYR A 353 14.05 20.09 -1.07
CA TYR A 353 13.08 19.11 -1.59
C TYR A 353 12.31 18.33 -0.51
N GLY A 354 12.66 18.47 0.77
CA GLY A 354 12.02 17.71 1.85
C GLY A 354 12.34 16.21 1.84
N ILE A 355 13.45 15.82 1.20
CA ILE A 355 14.06 14.50 1.34
C ILE A 355 15.36 14.68 2.13
N PRO A 356 15.68 13.80 3.08
CA PRO A 356 15.12 12.48 3.30
C PRO A 356 14.01 12.46 4.36
N TYR A 357 13.56 11.25 4.70
CA TYR A 357 12.90 10.98 5.96
C TYR A 357 13.89 10.83 7.11
N PHE A 358 13.45 11.16 8.32
CA PHE A 358 14.22 11.00 9.54
C PHE A 358 13.52 10.03 10.50
N SER A 359 14.20 8.94 10.83
CA SER A 359 13.78 8.00 11.86
C SER A 359 14.38 8.40 13.21
N ASN A 360 13.54 8.64 14.21
CA ASN A 360 13.96 9.17 15.51
C ASN A 360 14.24 8.04 16.52
N TYR A 361 15.51 7.92 16.90
CA TYR A 361 15.96 6.99 17.96
C TYR A 361 16.49 7.74 19.20
N VAL A 362 16.38 9.06 19.25
CA VAL A 362 16.90 9.86 20.38
C VAL A 362 16.08 9.63 21.64
N ASN A 363 14.75 9.70 21.51
CA ASN A 363 13.78 9.58 22.60
C ASN A 363 12.97 8.29 22.54
N SER A 364 13.50 7.26 21.89
CA SER A 364 12.84 5.96 21.78
C SER A 364 13.45 4.93 22.72
N ASP A 365 12.61 4.00 23.16
CA ASP A 365 13.03 2.78 23.87
C ASP A 365 13.68 1.73 22.94
N LEU A 366 13.74 1.99 21.63
CA LEU A 366 14.28 1.12 20.60
C LEU A 366 15.58 1.73 20.06
N SER A 367 16.61 0.90 19.87
CA SER A 367 17.83 1.28 19.15
C SER A 367 17.64 1.11 17.63
N PRO A 368 18.47 1.75 16.78
CA PRO A 368 18.50 1.49 15.33
C PRO A 368 18.74 0.01 15.01
N GLU A 369 19.52 -0.68 15.83
CA GLU A 369 19.78 -2.11 15.72
C GLU A 369 18.56 -2.96 16.11
N ASP A 370 17.69 -2.43 16.97
CA ASP A 370 16.47 -3.09 17.41
C ASP A 370 15.26 -2.81 16.50
N ALA A 371 15.35 -1.81 15.63
CA ALA A 371 14.28 -1.43 14.72
C ALA A 371 14.80 -0.93 13.37
N LEU A 372 14.64 -1.77 12.34
CA LEU A 372 14.89 -1.37 10.96
C LEU A 372 13.59 -0.84 10.34
N SER A 373 13.68 0.33 9.70
CA SER A 373 12.59 0.85 8.88
C SER A 373 12.53 0.05 7.58
N MET A 374 11.54 -0.84 7.46
CA MET A 374 11.34 -1.68 6.28
C MET A 374 10.16 -1.12 5.48
N CYS A 375 10.27 -1.00 4.16
CA CYS A 375 9.30 -0.22 3.37
C CYS A 375 9.18 1.23 3.89
N CYS A 376 8.17 1.98 3.45
CA CYS A 376 8.08 3.42 3.66
C CYS A 376 8.09 3.89 5.12
N ARG A 377 7.66 3.04 6.07
CA ARG A 377 7.35 3.45 7.45
C ARG A 377 7.43 2.32 8.50
N LEU A 378 7.55 1.05 8.12
CA LEU A 378 7.40 -0.08 9.06
C LEU A 378 8.55 -0.10 10.06
N ARG A 379 8.23 0.17 11.32
CA ARG A 379 9.11 0.02 12.48
C ARG A 379 8.93 -1.39 13.03
N LEU A 380 10.04 -2.05 13.31
CA LEU A 380 10.06 -3.40 13.85
C LEU A 380 10.59 -3.36 15.27
N ASP A 381 9.93 -4.01 16.23
CA ASP A 381 10.59 -4.36 17.48
C ASP A 381 11.20 -5.76 17.34
N THR A 382 12.52 -5.81 17.12
CA THR A 382 13.23 -7.08 16.94
C THR A 382 13.37 -7.88 18.23
N SER A 383 13.01 -7.35 19.41
CA SER A 383 13.03 -8.12 20.66
C SER A 383 12.04 -9.29 20.63
N GLU A 384 10.88 -9.13 19.96
CA GLU A 384 9.90 -10.18 19.72
C GLU A 384 10.41 -11.22 18.70
N LEU A 385 11.15 -10.80 17.68
CA LEU A 385 11.84 -11.70 16.73
C LEU A 385 12.95 -12.51 17.43
N LYS A 386 13.70 -11.87 18.34
CA LYS A 386 14.74 -12.51 19.16
C LYS A 386 14.14 -13.55 20.14
N LYS A 387 12.98 -13.28 20.74
CA LYS A 387 12.28 -14.19 21.68
C LYS A 387 11.89 -15.55 21.06
N ARG A 388 11.70 -15.63 19.74
CA ARG A 388 11.38 -16.88 19.03
C ARG A 388 12.59 -17.62 18.44
N GLY A 389 13.79 -17.30 18.91
CA GLY A 389 15.01 -18.04 18.52
C GLY A 389 15.76 -17.40 17.35
N GLY A 390 15.53 -16.12 17.06
CA GLY A 390 16.47 -15.32 16.30
C GLY A 390 17.77 -15.21 17.11
N GLY A 391 18.73 -16.10 16.83
CA GLY A 391 20.05 -16.02 17.44
C GLY A 391 20.68 -14.65 17.27
N LEU A 392 21.75 -14.38 18.02
CA LEU A 392 22.58 -13.17 17.96
C LEU A 392 23.09 -12.83 16.53
N PHE A 393 22.84 -13.71 15.56
CA PHE A 393 23.23 -13.65 14.17
C PHE A 393 22.00 -13.65 13.22
N GLY A 394 21.62 -12.46 12.74
CA GLY A 394 21.01 -12.29 11.41
C GLY A 394 19.55 -12.73 11.19
N SER A 395 18.58 -12.09 11.85
CA SER A 395 17.16 -12.12 11.44
C SER A 395 16.60 -10.74 11.07
N ASN A 396 17.47 -9.79 10.70
CA ASN A 396 17.12 -8.37 10.72
C ASN A 396 16.81 -7.74 9.33
N PRO A 397 17.27 -8.31 8.20
CA PRO A 397 16.62 -8.13 6.88
C PRO A 397 15.86 -9.41 6.42
N LEU A 398 14.96 -9.33 5.43
CA LEU A 398 13.98 -10.36 5.00
C LEU A 398 12.64 -10.37 5.76
N THR A 399 12.02 -9.21 5.85
CA THR A 399 10.71 -8.99 6.50
C THR A 399 9.94 -7.89 5.77
N GLY A 400 8.69 -7.67 6.14
CA GLY A 400 7.77 -6.75 5.48
C GLY A 400 6.35 -7.07 5.91
N SER A 401 5.39 -6.92 5.01
CA SER A 401 3.98 -7.23 5.30
C SER A 401 3.39 -8.17 4.25
N ILE A 402 2.65 -9.18 4.72
CA ILE A 402 1.92 -10.10 3.86
C ILE A 402 0.70 -9.44 3.21
N GLY A 403 0.16 -8.41 3.86
CA GLY A 403 -1.03 -7.69 3.45
C GLY A 403 -1.41 -6.62 4.47
N VAL A 404 -2.11 -5.60 3.99
CA VAL A 404 -2.65 -4.51 4.80
C VAL A 404 -4.17 -4.51 4.70
N VAL A 405 -4.84 -4.36 5.84
CA VAL A 405 -6.29 -4.13 5.92
C VAL A 405 -6.55 -2.87 6.72
N THR A 406 -7.25 -1.91 6.12
CA THR A 406 -7.61 -0.65 6.78
C THR A 406 -9.06 -0.66 7.23
N LEU A 407 -9.29 -0.35 8.50
CA LEU A 407 -10.61 -0.23 9.10
C LEU A 407 -11.19 1.17 8.81
N ASN A 408 -12.46 1.24 8.39
CA ASN A 408 -13.16 2.49 8.12
C ASN A 408 -13.80 3.00 9.43
N LEU A 409 -13.05 3.80 10.20
CA LEU A 409 -13.51 4.30 11.49
C LEU A 409 -14.73 5.23 11.38
N PRO A 410 -14.82 6.14 10.39
CA PRO A 410 -16.00 6.99 10.20
C PRO A 410 -17.31 6.21 10.05
N ARG A 411 -17.29 5.15 9.23
CA ARG A 411 -18.46 4.26 9.05
C ARG A 411 -18.85 3.60 10.37
N LEU A 412 -17.88 3.02 11.07
CA LEU A 412 -18.12 2.39 12.38
C LEU A 412 -18.73 3.40 13.37
N ALA A 413 -18.19 4.62 13.42
CA ALA A 413 -18.71 5.67 14.29
C ALA A 413 -20.14 6.06 13.95
N TYR A 414 -20.43 6.32 12.68
CA TYR A 414 -21.77 6.69 12.24
C TYR A 414 -22.82 5.60 12.54
N GLU A 415 -22.44 4.33 12.46
CA GLU A 415 -23.34 3.19 12.73
C GLU A 415 -23.50 2.90 14.24
N SER A 416 -22.66 3.47 15.10
CA SER A 416 -22.68 3.23 16.56
C SER A 416 -23.48 4.31 17.28
N GLN A 417 -24.22 3.92 18.32
CA GLN A 417 -24.96 4.87 19.15
C GLN A 417 -24.08 5.54 20.21
N ASP A 418 -23.05 4.84 20.69
CA ASP A 418 -22.16 5.32 21.73
C ASP A 418 -20.74 4.73 21.61
N GLU A 419 -19.87 5.13 22.52
CA GLU A 419 -18.47 4.68 22.59
C GLU A 419 -18.34 3.17 22.82
N GLN A 420 -19.24 2.56 23.59
CA GLN A 420 -19.15 1.14 23.92
C GLN A 420 -19.51 0.30 22.70
N GLU A 421 -20.57 0.67 21.99
CA GLU A 421 -20.95 0.04 20.74
C GLU A 421 -19.85 0.20 19.69
N PHE A 422 -19.24 1.40 19.59
CA PHE A 422 -18.11 1.64 18.68
C PHE A 422 -16.94 0.70 18.95
N ILE A 423 -16.49 0.59 20.21
CA ILE A 423 -15.36 -0.28 20.56
C ILE A 423 -15.69 -1.75 20.31
N SER A 424 -16.92 -2.19 20.61
CA SER A 424 -17.36 -3.56 20.33
C SER A 424 -17.35 -3.86 18.82
N ALA A 425 -17.88 -2.94 18.01
CA ALA A 425 -17.90 -3.07 16.55
C ALA A 425 -16.48 -3.05 15.96
N LEU A 426 -15.59 -2.22 16.53
CA LEU A 426 -14.17 -2.16 16.17
C LEU A 426 -13.47 -3.50 16.39
N HIS A 427 -13.71 -4.19 17.52
CA HIS A 427 -13.18 -5.53 17.78
C HIS A 427 -13.72 -6.57 16.79
N GLY A 428 -15.01 -6.50 16.47
CA GLY A 428 -15.63 -7.36 15.46
C GLY A 428 -14.97 -7.19 14.09
N LEU A 429 -14.75 -5.94 13.68
CA LEU A 429 -14.12 -5.64 12.39
C LEU A 429 -12.63 -5.97 12.36
N SER A 430 -11.89 -5.75 13.46
CA SER A 430 -10.47 -6.10 13.55
C SER A 430 -10.26 -7.61 13.48
N LYS A 431 -11.17 -8.41 14.04
CA LYS A 431 -11.18 -9.86 13.88
C LYS A 431 -11.39 -10.29 12.42
N LEU A 432 -12.31 -9.64 11.70
CA LEU A 432 -12.52 -9.91 10.27
C LEU A 432 -11.27 -9.56 9.45
N ALA A 433 -10.58 -8.46 9.80
CA ALA A 433 -9.30 -8.10 9.20
C ALA A 433 -8.24 -9.19 9.45
N LYS A 434 -8.10 -9.67 10.68
CA LYS A 434 -7.24 -10.82 11.04
C LYS A 434 -7.52 -12.04 10.15
N GLU A 435 -8.78 -12.46 10.06
CA GLU A 435 -9.18 -13.62 9.26
C GLU A 435 -8.77 -13.47 7.79
N SER A 436 -8.95 -12.28 7.20
CA SER A 436 -8.53 -12.02 5.82
C SER A 436 -7.01 -12.08 5.61
N LEU A 437 -6.23 -11.62 6.59
CA LEU A 437 -4.77 -11.62 6.55
C LEU A 437 -4.21 -13.05 6.68
N GLU A 438 -4.80 -13.87 7.55
CA GLU A 438 -4.45 -15.28 7.70
C GLU A 438 -4.78 -16.09 6.43
N ILE A 439 -5.94 -15.84 5.81
CA ILE A 439 -6.28 -16.45 4.51
C ILE A 439 -5.24 -16.08 3.46
N LYS A 440 -4.91 -14.78 3.33
CA LYS A 440 -3.90 -14.31 2.36
C LYS A 440 -2.56 -15.00 2.62
N ARG A 441 -2.08 -15.00 3.85
CA ARG A 441 -0.81 -15.65 4.24
C ARG A 441 -0.76 -17.11 3.82
N ASN A 442 -1.80 -17.88 4.13
CA ASN A 442 -1.87 -19.30 3.77
C ASN A 442 -1.86 -19.51 2.25
N VAL A 443 -2.58 -18.69 1.49
CA VAL A 443 -2.56 -18.74 0.02
C VAL A 443 -1.17 -18.42 -0.51
N ILE A 444 -0.55 -17.33 -0.09
CA ILE A 444 0.76 -16.90 -0.58
C ILE A 444 1.84 -17.94 -0.24
N GLU A 445 1.87 -18.46 0.98
CA GLU A 445 2.82 -19.51 1.38
C GLU A 445 2.67 -20.75 0.49
N LYS A 446 1.44 -21.26 0.29
CA LYS A 446 1.17 -22.41 -0.56
C LYS A 446 1.60 -22.19 -2.01
N GLN A 447 1.41 -20.98 -2.55
CA GLN A 447 1.81 -20.68 -3.94
C GLN A 447 3.33 -20.48 -4.04
N THR A 448 3.99 -20.02 -2.98
CA THR A 448 5.46 -19.98 -2.90
C THR A 448 6.05 -21.38 -2.95
N GLU A 449 5.48 -22.34 -2.21
CA GLU A 449 5.88 -23.75 -2.28
C GLU A 449 5.67 -24.36 -3.68
N ARG A 450 4.74 -23.81 -4.48
CA ARG A 450 4.50 -24.21 -5.87
C ARG A 450 5.38 -23.47 -6.89
N GLY A 451 6.30 -22.62 -6.44
CA GLY A 451 7.24 -21.89 -7.30
C GLY A 451 6.65 -20.66 -8.00
N MET A 452 5.57 -20.06 -7.48
CA MET A 452 4.98 -18.85 -8.07
C MET A 452 5.78 -17.56 -7.78
N TYR A 453 6.67 -17.58 -6.77
CA TYR A 453 7.53 -16.44 -6.39
C TYR A 453 9.00 -16.89 -6.39
N PRO A 454 9.54 -17.31 -7.54
CA PRO A 454 10.82 -18.02 -7.60
C PRO A 454 12.00 -17.22 -7.05
N PHE A 455 12.05 -15.90 -7.24
CA PHE A 455 13.16 -15.10 -6.72
C PHE A 455 13.02 -14.85 -5.22
N SER A 456 11.82 -14.52 -4.76
CA SER A 456 11.52 -14.38 -3.33
C SER A 456 11.77 -15.69 -2.58
N GLN A 457 11.46 -16.83 -3.20
CA GLN A 457 11.73 -18.16 -2.65
C GLN A 457 13.23 -18.36 -2.40
N CYS A 458 14.08 -18.03 -3.37
CA CYS A 458 15.54 -18.08 -3.22
C CYS A 458 16.03 -17.18 -2.06
N SER A 459 15.53 -15.94 -1.99
CA SER A 459 15.91 -15.00 -0.94
C SER A 459 15.42 -15.42 0.46
N LEU A 460 14.25 -16.05 0.55
CA LEU A 460 13.62 -16.45 1.82
C LEU A 460 13.95 -17.88 2.24
N GLU A 461 14.82 -18.59 1.52
CA GLU A 461 15.15 -19.99 1.81
C GLU A 461 15.70 -20.19 3.23
N ALA A 462 16.58 -19.28 3.69
CA ALA A 462 17.10 -19.33 5.07
C ALA A 462 16.00 -19.06 6.13
N VAL A 463 14.92 -18.38 5.77
CA VAL A 463 13.74 -18.20 6.65
C VAL A 463 12.92 -19.49 6.68
N LYS A 464 12.70 -20.11 5.51
CA LYS A 464 12.00 -21.41 5.39
C LYS A 464 12.70 -22.51 6.17
N GLN A 465 14.01 -22.63 6.08
CA GLN A 465 14.78 -23.64 6.79
C GLN A 465 14.71 -23.48 8.31
N ARG A 466 14.66 -22.25 8.82
CA ARG A 466 14.58 -21.96 10.26
C ARG A 466 13.18 -22.11 10.83
N ASN A 467 12.17 -21.62 10.11
CA ASN A 467 10.81 -21.45 10.64
C ASN A 467 9.76 -22.37 9.99
N GLY A 468 10.14 -23.16 9.00
CA GLY A 468 9.22 -24.01 8.23
C GLY A 468 8.32 -23.25 7.26
N ARG A 469 8.42 -21.91 7.16
CA ARG A 469 7.65 -21.05 6.23
C ARG A 469 8.52 -19.96 5.61
N TYR A 470 8.25 -19.60 4.35
CA TYR A 470 8.98 -18.55 3.63
C TYR A 470 8.67 -17.16 4.20
N TRP A 471 7.38 -16.89 4.43
CA TRP A 471 6.91 -15.56 4.87
C TRP A 471 6.77 -15.44 6.40
N ALA A 472 7.47 -16.27 7.17
CA ALA A 472 7.35 -16.33 8.63
C ALA A 472 7.64 -14.98 9.32
N ASN A 473 8.59 -14.21 8.78
CA ASN A 473 9.00 -12.92 9.34
C ASN A 473 8.11 -11.76 8.89
N HIS A 474 7.14 -11.97 7.99
CA HIS A 474 6.30 -10.89 7.47
C HIS A 474 5.09 -10.64 8.38
N PHE A 475 4.76 -9.38 8.60
CA PHE A 475 3.66 -8.95 9.45
C PHE A 475 2.31 -9.05 8.73
N SER A 476 1.27 -9.29 9.52
CA SER A 476 -0.13 -9.09 9.15
C SER A 476 -0.55 -7.69 9.63
N THR A 477 -0.76 -6.76 8.70
CA THR A 477 -0.91 -5.35 9.06
C THR A 477 -2.37 -4.91 9.10
N ILE A 478 -2.77 -4.38 10.25
CA ILE A 478 -4.07 -3.73 10.44
C ILE A 478 -3.82 -2.24 10.58
N GLY A 479 -4.53 -1.43 9.80
CA GLY A 479 -4.43 0.02 9.85
C GLY A 479 -5.79 0.68 9.95
N ILE A 480 -5.78 2.01 10.11
CA ILE A 480 -6.99 2.81 10.25
C ILE A 480 -6.98 4.03 9.32
N VAL A 481 -8.17 4.57 9.07
CA VAL A 481 -8.38 5.85 8.37
C VAL A 481 -9.55 6.60 9.01
N GLY A 482 -9.48 7.93 9.01
CA GLY A 482 -10.58 8.80 9.38
C GLY A 482 -10.89 8.88 10.87
N MET A 483 -9.88 8.85 11.76
CA MET A 483 -10.15 9.03 13.19
C MET A 483 -10.81 10.38 13.49
N GLU A 484 -10.39 11.46 12.81
CA GLU A 484 -11.03 12.78 12.94
C GLU A 484 -12.53 12.70 12.65
N GLU A 485 -12.88 12.16 11.48
CA GLU A 485 -14.28 12.06 11.08
C GLU A 485 -15.05 11.05 11.93
N ALA A 486 -14.41 9.99 12.44
CA ALA A 486 -15.03 9.08 13.39
C ALA A 486 -15.45 9.81 14.67
N CYS A 487 -14.56 10.60 15.27
CA CYS A 487 -14.90 11.36 16.47
C CYS A 487 -15.99 12.42 16.21
N LEU A 488 -15.95 13.06 15.03
CA LEU A 488 -17.00 14.01 14.63
C LEU A 488 -18.37 13.34 14.45
N ASN A 489 -18.43 12.14 13.86
CA ASN A 489 -19.68 11.40 13.72
C ASN A 489 -20.23 10.92 15.07
N LEU A 490 -19.36 10.56 16.04
CA LEU A 490 -19.79 10.09 17.36
C LEU A 490 -20.23 11.23 18.30
N PHE A 491 -19.51 12.36 18.28
CA PHE A 491 -19.66 13.39 19.31
C PHE A 491 -19.93 14.80 18.78
N GLY A 492 -20.05 14.96 17.46
CA GLY A 492 -20.07 16.28 16.83
C GLY A 492 -18.75 17.03 16.99
N LYS A 493 -18.80 18.36 16.90
CA LYS A 493 -17.59 19.22 16.87
C LYS A 493 -16.71 19.12 18.12
N GLU A 494 -17.30 18.82 19.28
CA GLU A 494 -16.54 18.64 20.53
C GLU A 494 -15.64 17.40 20.50
N GLY A 495 -15.93 16.44 19.62
CA GLY A 495 -15.14 15.24 19.41
C GLY A 495 -13.92 15.42 18.52
N SER A 496 -13.73 16.56 17.84
CA SER A 496 -12.59 16.74 16.93
C SER A 496 -11.26 16.41 17.62
N LEU A 497 -10.29 15.84 16.90
CA LEU A 497 -8.92 15.59 17.39
C LEU A 497 -8.19 16.87 17.79
N THR A 498 -8.75 18.04 17.50
CA THR A 498 -8.24 19.31 17.99
C THR A 498 -8.56 19.53 19.48
N THR A 499 -9.52 18.80 20.06
CA THR A 499 -9.97 18.89 21.45
C THR A 499 -9.37 17.79 22.33
N GLU A 500 -9.37 17.99 23.65
CA GLU A 500 -8.92 16.97 24.62
C GLU A 500 -9.81 15.73 24.61
N LYS A 501 -11.11 15.90 24.36
CA LYS A 501 -12.07 14.79 24.26
C LYS A 501 -11.75 13.89 23.07
N GLY A 502 -11.53 14.49 21.89
CA GLY A 502 -11.15 13.75 20.69
C GLY A 502 -9.81 13.04 20.84
N GLN A 503 -8.81 13.72 21.43
CA GLN A 503 -7.50 13.14 21.72
C GLN A 503 -7.59 11.92 22.64
N SER A 504 -8.36 12.03 23.74
CA SER A 504 -8.52 10.95 24.72
C SER A 504 -9.22 9.73 24.10
N PHE A 505 -10.30 9.97 23.33
CA PHE A 505 -10.99 8.89 22.63
C PHE A 505 -10.09 8.20 21.59
N ALA A 506 -9.36 8.97 20.78
CA ALA A 506 -8.46 8.40 19.79
C ALA A 506 -7.35 7.54 20.42
N LEU A 507 -6.79 7.96 21.56
CA LEU A 507 -5.83 7.16 22.32
C LEU A 507 -6.46 5.85 22.83
N GLN A 508 -7.70 5.90 23.33
CA GLN A 508 -8.42 4.71 23.77
C GLN A 508 -8.65 3.73 22.62
N VAL A 509 -9.08 4.21 21.45
CA VAL A 509 -9.29 3.40 20.24
C VAL A 509 -7.99 2.72 19.80
N LEU A 510 -6.90 3.49 19.71
CA LEU A 510 -5.59 2.96 19.31
C LEU A 510 -5.06 1.93 20.33
N THR A 511 -5.22 2.19 21.64
CA THR A 511 -4.84 1.25 22.70
C THR A 511 -5.62 -0.05 22.58
N SER A 512 -6.93 0.03 22.39
CA SER A 512 -7.79 -1.15 22.27
C SER A 512 -7.47 -1.99 21.03
N LEU A 513 -7.09 -1.35 19.91
CA LEU A 513 -6.60 -2.05 18.73
C LEU A 513 -5.26 -2.74 18.97
N ARG A 514 -4.33 -2.11 19.69
CA ARG A 514 -3.04 -2.73 20.06
C ARG A 514 -3.25 -3.99 20.90
N GLU A 515 -4.16 -3.95 21.87
CA GLU A 515 -4.52 -5.10 22.69
C GLU A 515 -5.10 -6.24 21.84
N SER A 516 -6.00 -5.92 20.90
CA SER A 516 -6.55 -6.90 19.95
C SER A 516 -5.46 -7.55 19.10
N ILE A 517 -4.56 -6.73 18.55
CA ILE A 517 -3.42 -7.16 17.71
C ILE A 517 -2.47 -8.06 18.50
N GLN A 518 -2.18 -7.72 19.75
CA GLN A 518 -1.38 -8.57 20.63
C GLN A 518 -2.05 -9.93 20.84
N GLY A 519 -3.35 -9.95 21.15
CA GLY A 519 -4.13 -11.18 21.26
C GLY A 519 -4.09 -12.03 19.98
N PHE A 520 -4.15 -11.40 18.80
CA PHE A 520 -4.05 -12.11 17.52
C PHE A 520 -2.68 -12.75 17.29
N GLN A 521 -1.61 -12.06 17.70
CA GLN A 521 -0.25 -12.57 17.62
C GLN A 521 -0.04 -13.78 18.54
N GLU A 522 -0.61 -13.73 19.76
CA GLU A 522 -0.59 -14.86 20.70
C GLU A 522 -1.41 -16.05 20.17
N GLU A 523 -2.61 -15.80 19.61
CA GLU A 523 -3.52 -16.82 19.07
C GLU A 523 -2.94 -17.53 17.84
N THR A 524 -2.47 -16.78 16.86
CA THR A 524 -2.07 -17.31 15.55
C THR A 524 -0.60 -17.70 15.49
N GLY A 525 0.22 -17.10 16.36
CA GLY A 525 1.66 -17.16 16.28
C GLY A 525 2.25 -16.46 15.05
N ASN A 526 1.52 -15.63 14.32
CA ASN A 526 2.11 -14.77 13.28
C ASN A 526 2.33 -13.36 13.82
N PHE A 527 3.24 -12.61 13.20
CA PHE A 527 3.47 -11.22 13.59
C PHE A 527 2.34 -10.31 13.12
N TYR A 528 1.90 -9.40 14.00
CA TYR A 528 0.90 -8.38 13.69
C TYR A 528 1.39 -6.99 14.09
N ASN A 529 0.92 -5.97 13.39
CA ASN A 529 1.26 -4.58 13.67
C ASN A 529 0.09 -3.63 13.38
N LEU A 530 0.09 -2.49 14.08
CA LEU A 530 -0.84 -1.39 13.86
C LEU A 530 -0.18 -0.30 13.00
N GLU A 531 -0.78 0.05 11.87
CA GLU A 531 -0.22 1.02 10.92
C GLU A 531 -1.09 2.26 10.71
N ALA A 532 -0.44 3.43 10.68
CA ALA A 532 -1.00 4.65 10.15
C ALA A 532 -0.97 4.60 8.61
N THR A 533 -1.88 3.79 8.06
CA THR A 533 -2.02 3.54 6.62
C THR A 533 -1.93 4.86 5.84
N PRO A 534 -1.09 4.98 4.79
CA PRO A 534 -1.07 6.18 3.94
C PRO A 534 -2.39 6.46 3.20
N ALA A 535 -3.21 5.42 3.03
CA ALA A 535 -4.58 5.44 2.54
C ALA A 535 -4.81 6.36 1.32
N GLU A 536 -3.93 6.31 0.31
CA GLU A 536 -4.04 7.12 -0.92
C GLU A 536 -5.41 6.90 -1.56
N GLY A 537 -5.62 5.79 -2.25
CA GLY A 537 -6.93 5.44 -2.81
C GLY A 537 -8.01 5.16 -1.77
N ALA A 538 -7.65 4.54 -0.63
CA ALA A 538 -8.60 4.10 0.38
C ALA A 538 -9.38 5.25 1.03
N SER A 539 -8.71 6.37 1.34
CA SER A 539 -9.34 7.58 1.92
C SER A 539 -10.49 8.08 1.05
N TYR A 540 -10.24 8.23 -0.27
CA TYR A 540 -11.25 8.71 -1.21
C TYR A 540 -12.32 7.65 -1.51
N ARG A 541 -11.92 6.39 -1.70
CA ARG A 541 -12.86 5.29 -1.99
C ARG A 541 -13.88 5.12 -0.88
N LEU A 542 -13.42 5.06 0.38
CA LEU A 542 -14.28 4.83 1.53
C LEU A 542 -15.23 6.00 1.75
N ALA A 543 -14.74 7.25 1.72
CA ALA A 543 -15.60 8.43 1.88
C ALA A 543 -16.72 8.52 0.81
N ASN A 544 -16.45 8.08 -0.44
CA ASN A 544 -17.48 8.05 -1.48
C ASN A 544 -18.52 6.94 -1.28
N LEU A 545 -18.11 5.75 -0.84
CA LEU A 545 -19.06 4.67 -0.51
C LEU A 545 -19.91 5.09 0.69
N ASP A 546 -19.22 5.66 1.68
CA ASP A 546 -19.63 6.65 2.68
C ASP A 546 -20.92 7.40 2.34
N LYS A 547 -20.69 8.51 1.64
CA LYS A 547 -21.68 9.49 1.19
C LYS A 547 -22.81 8.91 0.35
N ARG A 548 -22.55 7.85 -0.43
CA ARG A 548 -23.58 7.23 -1.27
C ARG A 548 -24.59 6.44 -0.45
N ALA A 549 -24.13 5.77 0.60
CA ALA A 549 -25.02 4.97 1.42
C ALA A 549 -25.65 5.81 2.54
N PHE A 550 -24.90 6.76 3.12
CA PHE A 550 -25.35 7.66 4.18
C PHE A 550 -25.10 9.11 3.76
N GLY A 551 -26.14 9.84 3.36
CA GLY A 551 -25.99 11.18 2.79
C GLY A 551 -25.43 12.22 3.79
N ASP A 552 -25.75 12.04 5.06
CA ASP A 552 -25.45 12.92 6.19
C ASP A 552 -24.22 12.52 7.01
N ILE A 553 -23.55 11.40 6.69
CA ILE A 553 -22.28 11.04 7.34
C ILE A 553 -21.25 12.15 7.18
N ILE A 554 -20.53 12.48 8.24
CA ILE A 554 -19.49 13.50 8.22
C ILE A 554 -18.24 12.92 7.57
N THR A 555 -17.73 13.63 6.55
CA THR A 555 -16.47 13.35 5.85
C THR A 555 -15.63 14.63 5.82
N ALA A 556 -14.33 14.52 5.55
CA ALA A 556 -13.53 15.68 5.16
C ALA A 556 -13.83 16.08 3.70
N GLY A 557 -13.29 17.22 3.28
CA GLY A 557 -13.51 17.77 1.94
C GLY A 557 -14.78 18.62 1.83
N GLU A 558 -14.67 19.79 1.21
CA GLU A 558 -15.82 20.65 0.90
C GLU A 558 -16.42 20.29 -0.46
N LYS A 559 -15.55 20.08 -1.46
CA LYS A 559 -15.96 19.81 -2.84
C LYS A 559 -15.96 18.31 -3.15
N VAL A 560 -14.99 17.59 -2.60
CA VAL A 560 -14.74 16.19 -2.88
C VAL A 560 -14.52 15.48 -1.56
N ALA A 561 -15.39 14.53 -1.22
CA ALA A 561 -15.30 13.81 0.04
C ALA A 561 -14.02 12.95 0.11
N TYR A 562 -13.33 13.02 1.24
CA TYR A 562 -12.22 12.13 1.59
C TYR A 562 -12.19 11.92 3.12
N TYR A 563 -11.34 11.01 3.59
CA TYR A 563 -11.08 10.83 5.04
C TYR A 563 -9.67 11.22 5.42
N THR A 564 -9.53 11.87 6.57
CA THR A 564 -8.22 12.28 7.10
C THR A 564 -7.37 11.04 7.38
N ASN A 565 -6.07 11.12 7.07
CA ASN A 565 -5.22 9.95 7.11
C ASN A 565 -5.03 9.43 8.54
N SER A 566 -5.43 8.18 8.79
CA SER A 566 -5.30 7.50 10.09
C SER A 566 -5.78 8.35 11.27
N SER A 567 -4.88 8.81 12.13
CA SER A 567 -5.17 9.70 13.28
C SER A 567 -4.48 11.06 13.18
N GLN A 568 -4.21 11.53 11.96
CA GLN A 568 -3.69 12.89 11.74
C GLN A 568 -4.76 13.93 12.07
N LEU A 569 -4.31 15.13 12.45
CA LEU A 569 -5.19 16.29 12.61
C LEU A 569 -5.84 16.66 11.27
N PRO A 570 -7.03 17.31 11.29
CA PRO A 570 -7.63 17.84 10.09
C PRO A 570 -6.67 18.82 9.39
N VAL A 571 -6.52 18.68 8.06
CA VAL A 571 -5.42 19.31 7.30
C VAL A 571 -5.44 20.84 7.30
N GLY A 572 -6.59 21.45 7.58
CA GLY A 572 -6.79 22.91 7.66
C GLY A 572 -6.73 23.48 9.08
N TYR A 573 -6.31 22.70 10.08
CA TYR A 573 -6.42 23.08 11.50
C TYR A 573 -5.55 24.29 11.91
N THR A 574 -4.22 24.14 11.81
CA THR A 574 -3.26 25.11 12.34
C THR A 574 -2.04 25.22 11.43
N ASP A 575 -1.40 26.38 11.43
CA ASP A 575 -0.07 26.62 10.85
C ASP A 575 1.04 26.57 11.92
N ASP A 576 0.68 26.35 13.19
CA ASP A 576 1.63 26.14 14.27
C ASP A 576 2.14 24.70 14.27
N LEU A 577 3.42 24.57 13.93
CA LEU A 577 4.12 23.30 13.88
C LEU A 577 4.23 22.65 15.26
N TYR A 578 4.48 23.42 16.32
CA TYR A 578 4.67 22.86 17.66
C TYR A 578 3.36 22.40 18.28
N GLU A 579 2.27 23.14 18.04
CA GLU A 579 0.92 22.70 18.42
C GLU A 579 0.57 21.35 17.78
N THR A 580 0.90 21.18 16.49
CA THR A 580 0.70 19.91 15.79
C THR A 580 1.54 18.80 16.41
N LEU A 581 2.83 19.05 16.68
CA LEU A 581 3.72 18.07 17.28
C LEU A 581 3.21 17.62 18.66
N GLU A 582 2.77 18.55 19.51
CA GLU A 582 2.23 18.26 20.84
C GLU A 582 0.97 17.37 20.78
N LYS A 583 0.05 17.67 19.86
CA LYS A 583 -1.19 16.88 19.68
C LYS A 583 -0.98 15.54 18.96
N GLN A 584 0.13 15.36 18.26
CA GLN A 584 0.38 14.16 17.45
C GLN A 584 1.37 13.20 18.10
N ASP A 585 2.25 13.65 19.00
CA ASP A 585 3.30 12.82 19.59
C ASP A 585 2.74 11.53 20.22
N ALA A 586 1.76 11.67 21.12
CA ALA A 586 1.16 10.52 21.81
C ALA A 586 0.40 9.57 20.86
N LEU A 587 -0.35 10.12 19.91
CA LEU A 587 -1.13 9.33 18.94
C LEU A 587 -0.21 8.55 18.00
N GLN A 588 0.80 9.20 17.44
CA GLN A 588 1.70 8.56 16.48
C GLN A 588 2.59 7.50 17.15
N CYS A 589 2.90 7.64 18.44
CA CYS A 589 3.61 6.61 19.21
C CYS A 589 2.80 5.33 19.47
N GLN A 590 1.49 5.31 19.20
CA GLN A 590 0.69 4.08 19.35
C GLN A 590 0.88 3.09 18.20
N TYR A 591 1.35 3.55 17.04
CA TYR A 591 1.55 2.69 15.89
C TYR A 591 2.83 1.85 16.07
N THR A 592 2.66 0.53 16.12
CA THR A 592 3.76 -0.44 16.23
C THR A 592 4.29 -0.87 14.88
N GLY A 593 3.53 -0.62 13.81
CA GLY A 593 3.90 -0.83 12.44
C GLY A 593 4.58 0.40 11.88
N GLY A 594 3.90 1.14 11.01
CA GLY A 594 4.45 2.35 10.43
C GLY A 594 3.63 3.60 10.70
N THR A 595 4.33 4.70 10.99
CA THR A 595 3.77 6.05 11.05
C THR A 595 4.75 7.04 10.46
N VAL A 596 4.25 8.18 9.99
CA VAL A 596 5.05 9.37 9.72
C VAL A 596 4.23 10.62 9.98
N LEU A 597 4.88 11.62 10.57
CA LEU A 597 4.36 12.97 10.60
C LEU A 597 5.04 13.82 9.54
N HIS A 598 4.25 14.28 8.55
CA HIS A 598 4.72 15.19 7.51
C HIS A 598 4.55 16.64 7.97
N LEU A 599 5.65 17.38 8.01
CA LEU A 599 5.68 18.80 8.30
C LEU A 599 5.59 19.57 6.98
N TYR A 600 4.36 19.81 6.53
CA TYR A 600 4.05 20.47 5.26
C TYR A 600 4.40 21.96 5.28
N LEU A 601 5.28 22.39 4.38
CA LEU A 601 5.75 23.77 4.26
C LEU A 601 5.29 24.36 2.92
N ALA A 602 4.96 25.65 2.90
CA ALA A 602 4.46 26.32 1.70
C ALA A 602 5.52 26.44 0.59
N GLN A 603 6.79 26.48 1.00
CA GLN A 603 7.96 26.67 0.15
C GLN A 603 9.19 26.05 0.82
N ARG A 604 10.34 26.11 0.14
CA ARG A 604 11.61 25.59 0.69
C ARG A 604 12.06 26.36 1.93
N ILE A 605 12.95 25.76 2.71
CA ILE A 605 13.67 26.47 3.77
C ILE A 605 14.93 27.09 3.13
N GLU A 606 15.12 28.40 3.24
CA GLU A 606 16.27 29.07 2.61
C GLU A 606 17.61 28.73 3.26
N ASP A 607 17.65 28.64 4.60
CA ASP A 607 18.84 28.26 5.35
C ASP A 607 18.77 26.78 5.78
N PRO A 608 19.60 25.89 5.20
CA PRO A 608 19.71 24.50 5.63
C PRO A 608 19.98 24.31 7.13
N LYS A 609 20.63 25.28 7.80
CA LYS A 609 20.86 25.22 9.24
C LYS A 609 19.56 25.29 10.04
N LEU A 610 18.57 26.04 9.55
CA LEU A 610 17.25 26.09 10.18
C LEU A 610 16.52 24.76 10.04
N ALA A 611 16.59 24.13 8.86
CA ALA A 611 16.06 22.77 8.66
C ALA A 611 16.71 21.76 9.61
N LYS A 612 18.04 21.85 9.78
CA LYS A 612 18.81 21.04 10.73
C LYS A 612 18.36 21.25 12.16
N GLN A 613 18.26 22.50 12.60
CA GLN A 613 17.82 22.85 13.96
C GLN A 613 16.39 22.37 14.23
N LEU A 614 15.48 22.52 13.26
CA LEU A 614 14.11 22.07 13.38
C LEU A 614 14.03 20.55 13.60
N VAL A 615 14.68 19.76 12.74
CA VAL A 615 14.68 18.29 12.90
C VAL A 615 15.36 17.87 14.20
N ARG A 616 16.47 18.51 14.57
CA ARG A 616 17.13 18.26 15.87
C ARG A 616 16.20 18.54 17.04
N ASN A 617 15.48 19.66 17.02
CA ASN A 617 14.52 20.02 18.07
C ASN A 617 13.36 19.02 18.14
N VAL A 618 12.85 18.58 16.99
CA VAL A 618 11.79 17.57 16.94
C VAL A 618 12.26 16.26 17.55
N CYS A 619 13.40 15.73 17.09
CA CYS A 619 13.94 14.46 17.58
C CYS A 619 14.29 14.48 19.08
N THR A 620 14.74 15.64 19.60
CA THR A 620 15.17 15.77 21.00
C THR A 620 14.03 16.09 21.97
N ARG A 621 12.92 16.70 21.51
CA ARG A 621 11.78 17.07 22.38
C ARG A 621 10.61 16.09 22.34
N TYR A 622 10.42 15.40 21.21
CA TYR A 622 9.27 14.51 20.99
C TYR A 622 9.73 13.06 20.83
N LYS A 623 8.79 12.13 21.05
CA LYS A 623 9.00 10.68 20.87
C LYS A 623 8.60 10.18 19.47
N LEU A 624 8.01 11.06 18.65
CA LEU A 624 7.61 10.83 17.27
C LEU A 624 8.59 9.91 16.53
N PRO A 625 8.15 8.73 16.06
CA PRO A 625 9.06 7.74 15.47
C PRO A 625 9.69 8.18 14.16
N TYR A 626 8.94 8.92 13.33
CA TYR A 626 9.33 9.19 11.96
C TYR A 626 8.77 10.52 11.48
N VAL A 627 9.63 11.37 10.95
CA VAL A 627 9.27 12.73 10.55
C VAL A 627 9.86 13.10 9.20
N SER A 628 9.25 14.08 8.54
CA SER A 628 9.80 14.68 7.32
C SER A 628 9.43 16.14 7.21
N LEU A 629 10.33 16.95 6.64
CA LEU A 629 9.98 18.26 6.13
C LEU A 629 9.43 18.09 4.72
N THR A 630 8.36 18.79 4.38
CA THR A 630 7.64 18.61 3.11
C THR A 630 7.35 19.98 2.48
N PRO A 631 8.35 20.62 1.86
CA PRO A 631 8.13 21.86 1.13
C PRO A 631 7.38 21.60 -0.17
N THR A 632 6.47 22.51 -0.51
CA THR A 632 5.87 22.59 -1.83
C THR A 632 6.79 23.38 -2.75
N PHE A 633 6.96 22.93 -3.99
CA PHE A 633 7.76 23.62 -4.99
C PHE A 633 7.19 23.36 -6.38
N SER A 634 7.61 24.15 -7.36
CA SER A 634 7.15 23.99 -8.75
C SER A 634 8.33 23.78 -9.69
N THR A 635 8.10 23.18 -10.84
CA THR A 635 9.13 23.01 -11.88
C THR A 635 8.61 23.49 -13.23
N CYS A 636 9.42 24.29 -13.90
CA CYS A 636 9.21 24.74 -15.27
C CYS A 636 10.12 23.94 -16.20
N LYS A 637 9.59 23.49 -17.35
CA LYS A 637 10.37 22.75 -18.35
C LYS A 637 11.58 23.53 -18.88
N ASN A 638 11.48 24.86 -18.93
CA ASN A 638 12.50 25.73 -19.49
C ASN A 638 13.42 26.36 -18.43
N HIS A 639 12.89 26.61 -17.22
CA HIS A 639 13.58 27.37 -16.18
C HIS A 639 13.88 26.56 -14.91
N GLY A 640 13.47 25.29 -14.85
CA GLY A 640 13.75 24.39 -13.73
C GLY A 640 12.95 24.73 -12.47
N TYR A 641 13.60 24.62 -11.32
CA TYR A 641 13.00 24.76 -10.00
C TYR A 641 12.45 26.17 -9.73
N LEU A 642 11.26 26.23 -9.14
CA LEU A 642 10.59 27.44 -8.68
C LEU A 642 10.13 27.23 -7.23
N ASP A 643 10.29 28.25 -6.40
CA ASP A 643 9.96 28.16 -4.98
C ASP A 643 8.44 28.25 -4.75
N GLY A 644 7.89 27.35 -3.94
CA GLY A 644 6.47 27.30 -3.62
C GLY A 644 5.55 26.80 -4.74
N GLU A 645 4.24 26.94 -4.50
CA GLU A 645 3.18 26.62 -5.47
C GLU A 645 3.00 27.78 -6.46
N VAL A 646 3.51 27.59 -7.68
CA VAL A 646 3.54 28.62 -8.74
C VAL A 646 2.92 28.02 -10.00
N GLU A 647 1.63 28.25 -10.26
CA GLU A 647 0.91 27.59 -11.37
C GLU A 647 1.46 27.93 -12.77
N PHE A 648 1.95 29.17 -12.96
CA PHE A 648 2.51 29.65 -14.21
C PHE A 648 3.90 30.23 -13.98
N CYS A 649 4.86 29.82 -14.81
CA CYS A 649 6.25 30.23 -14.68
C CYS A 649 6.36 31.76 -14.84
N PRO A 650 7.01 32.48 -13.91
CA PRO A 650 7.13 33.93 -13.99
C PRO A 650 8.03 34.41 -15.14
N TYR A 651 8.83 33.51 -15.72
CA TYR A 651 9.80 33.83 -16.77
C TYR A 651 9.27 33.56 -18.20
N CYS A 652 8.54 32.46 -18.44
CA CYS A 652 7.96 32.15 -19.77
C CYS A 652 6.43 32.14 -19.83
N GLY A 653 5.72 32.23 -18.71
CA GLY A 653 4.26 32.13 -18.65
C GLY A 653 3.70 30.73 -18.89
N GLU A 654 4.53 29.70 -19.11
CA GLU A 654 4.06 28.33 -19.27
C GLU A 654 3.58 27.72 -17.95
N LYS A 655 2.63 26.80 -18.04
CA LYS A 655 2.12 26.03 -16.90
C LYS A 655 3.25 25.19 -16.28
N THR A 656 3.38 25.23 -14.96
CA THR A 656 4.39 24.47 -14.21
C THR A 656 3.83 23.13 -13.73
N GLU A 657 4.73 22.25 -13.28
CA GLU A 657 4.36 21.10 -12.47
C GLU A 657 4.55 21.48 -10.99
N VAL A 658 3.47 21.53 -10.21
CA VAL A 658 3.52 21.75 -8.76
C VAL A 658 3.78 20.41 -8.07
N TRP A 659 4.89 20.28 -7.36
CA TRP A 659 5.33 19.08 -6.65
C TRP A 659 5.06 19.20 -5.17
N THR A 660 4.51 18.12 -4.61
CA THR A 660 4.31 17.98 -3.17
C THR A 660 4.30 16.49 -2.81
N ARG A 661 4.29 16.20 -1.51
CA ARG A 661 4.06 14.87 -0.98
C ARG A 661 2.69 14.90 -0.32
N VAL A 662 1.85 13.91 -0.60
CA VAL A 662 0.53 13.80 0.07
C VAL A 662 0.45 12.53 0.92
N VAL A 663 1.04 11.44 0.44
CA VAL A 663 0.93 10.11 1.08
C VAL A 663 2.28 9.42 1.30
N GLY A 664 3.39 10.15 1.20
CA GLY A 664 4.72 9.63 1.54
C GLY A 664 5.76 9.62 0.42
N TYR A 665 5.44 10.12 -0.77
CA TYR A 665 6.43 10.33 -1.84
C TYR A 665 6.08 11.58 -2.65
N LEU A 666 7.08 12.15 -3.33
CA LEU A 666 6.93 13.39 -4.10
C LEU A 666 6.35 13.08 -5.49
N ARG A 667 5.24 13.74 -5.82
CA ARG A 667 4.61 13.70 -7.15
C ARG A 667 4.03 15.06 -7.53
N PRO A 668 3.80 15.31 -8.83
CA PRO A 668 2.99 16.43 -9.27
C PRO A 668 1.58 16.35 -8.67
N LYS A 669 1.07 17.48 -8.19
CA LYS A 669 -0.29 17.63 -7.63
C LYS A 669 -1.37 17.06 -8.54
N GLU A 670 -1.19 17.18 -9.85
CA GLU A 670 -2.15 16.76 -10.87
C GLU A 670 -2.24 15.24 -11.07
N ASP A 671 -1.21 14.52 -10.63
CA ASP A 671 -1.12 13.05 -10.75
C ASP A 671 -1.92 12.35 -9.63
N PHE A 672 -2.22 13.04 -8.52
CA PHE A 672 -3.07 12.50 -7.46
C PHE A 672 -4.56 12.45 -7.88
N HIS A 673 -5.33 11.53 -7.29
CA HIS A 673 -6.79 11.47 -7.49
C HIS A 673 -7.53 12.64 -6.83
N PRO A 674 -8.81 12.90 -7.19
CA PRO A 674 -9.55 14.08 -6.74
C PRO A 674 -9.59 14.30 -5.22
N GLY A 675 -9.77 13.23 -4.43
CA GLY A 675 -9.74 13.32 -2.96
C GLY A 675 -8.42 13.88 -2.39
N LYS A 676 -7.25 13.45 -2.91
CA LYS A 676 -5.95 13.98 -2.46
C LYS A 676 -5.68 15.38 -2.98
N GLN A 677 -6.23 15.75 -4.15
CA GLN A 677 -6.18 17.13 -4.63
C GLN A 677 -6.99 18.07 -3.72
N GLU A 678 -8.15 17.63 -3.24
CA GLU A 678 -8.95 18.38 -2.26
C GLU A 678 -8.25 18.46 -0.90
N GLU A 679 -7.65 17.36 -0.44
CA GLU A 679 -6.83 17.34 0.78
C GLU A 679 -5.69 18.36 0.71
N HIS A 680 -4.97 18.44 -0.41
CA HIS A 680 -3.93 19.45 -0.64
C HIS A 680 -4.51 20.88 -0.65
N ARG A 681 -5.65 21.09 -1.32
CA ARG A 681 -6.31 22.41 -1.42
C ARG A 681 -6.71 22.97 -0.04
N GLN A 682 -7.20 22.12 0.85
CA GLN A 682 -7.63 22.53 2.20
C GLN A 682 -6.47 22.66 3.19
N ARG A 683 -5.28 22.17 2.84
CA ARG A 683 -4.16 22.09 3.76
C ARG A 683 -3.63 23.47 4.12
N LYS A 684 -3.48 23.71 5.42
CA LYS A 684 -2.72 24.85 5.94
C LYS A 684 -1.26 24.43 6.10
N SER A 685 -0.34 25.13 5.44
CA SER A 685 1.09 24.88 5.57
C SER A 685 1.63 25.46 6.88
N TYR A 686 2.61 24.78 7.49
CA TYR A 686 3.25 25.25 8.70
C TYR A 686 4.22 26.41 8.43
N THR A 687 4.28 27.34 9.37
CA THR A 687 5.23 28.45 9.32
C THR A 687 6.47 28.12 10.15
N VAL A 688 7.64 28.07 9.51
CA VAL A 688 8.92 27.93 10.22
C VAL A 688 9.36 29.32 10.68
N LYS A 689 9.13 29.63 11.96
CA LYS A 689 9.62 30.89 12.55
C LYS A 689 11.10 30.73 12.92
N VAL A 690 11.93 31.67 12.47
CA VAL A 690 13.30 31.83 12.96
C VAL A 690 13.19 32.48 14.34
N SER A 691 13.33 31.70 15.40
CA SER A 691 13.40 32.21 16.79
C SER A 691 14.85 32.27 17.26
#